data_AF-A0A7S2G3K9-F1
#
_entry.id   AF-A0A7S2G3K9-F1
#
_cell.length_a   1.000
_cell.length_b   1.000
_cell.length_c   1.000
_cell.angle_alpha   90.00
_cell.angle_beta   90.00
_cell.angle_gamma   90.00
#
_symmetry.space_group_name_H-M   'P 1'
#
loop_
_entity.id
_entity.type
_entity.pdbx_description
1 polymer ?
#
loop_
_entity_poly.entity_id
_entity_poly.type
_entity_poly.pdbx_seq_one_letter_code
_entity_poly.pdbx_strand_id
1 'polypeptide(L)'
;GGCAVLSPKILTRQRWHDMTSTKLEYDDDEADDASTTTAQTPLRGGGGSRSDDLSTQRWPWVLLGVFLGLLAVLLMPSNASAPHRLDTAAPETSTSCGAVPSVAPALVRRRMDGAVRNVLVTGGAGFIASHFALALIDRKGFNVTVVDDLSRGSIETILRLQALAEEAGQPFTFVRLDVNEEHKLVELMTASSTELVVHFSGNAYVGESMRYPEAYYQNITASTVSLVRAMQRVGVPRLIFSSSCATFGAPTTFPITETTPQRPTNPYGQAKLQAEQAIVAFLQAQERNGNSFSAALLRYFNVVGADPAGRLGPHLTHAANARFPRILDAAYDVALGRRDKLVVTGSDFPTKDGSAQRDYIHVSDLVDAHVQLMFALHDNDLLYYNVGNGQPFTVLEIVEVVRRVSGRAVPVEMSKARPGDPGILYTDPAKIKYEIGWRPKYPGIEAMVRHGWDWRNTHYGNPPSPSIDPLAHNFVSFDANNDSAPQLMNNPRIVVVGAGPTGLCAAYRLTELGYTNWELVEGTKEPAGLACTIKDDKNFFWDIGVHCLFSHFQFFDALLDDMLPPREWLYHQRYSPARMRNTWVGYPVQANVWRLPETEVMGIMADLGRKDAAPKPHPPRNFQEFLVEKFGTALTDTFMAPYNAKVWAHPPVEMNHIWVGERVAEIQSKSVFSNIINRRDAPKWGPNAQFRYPMNGTGHIWVKVFNELPAAHKRLGARVTAVRTKGQKALELADGSRVPFDGLLSTMSIVPLLRMLPDHPELAKLADGNNGASDHSRFKHQTCNLVGVGIMGTAVPPALDGVHWVYFPEKEYIFYRVTVLSNFSPLMVAQPYKQWSLLVEVSESKHHPVPKDVEELKRQVLDGLRLGGMLPQDAVIVSTWTKRLEYGYPVPYVERNMHVHAADNALRNLGIWSRGRFGSWKYEVGNQDHSCMLGVDAVDSMLFGGNKATRPGP
;
A
#
# COMPACT_ATOMS: atom_id res chain seq x y z
N GLY A 1 -50.36 -24.31 -29.70
CA GLY A 1 -49.20 -25.20 -29.95
C GLY A 1 -47.97 -24.59 -29.32
N GLY A 2 -46.90 -25.32 -29.02
CA GLY A 2 -46.60 -26.69 -29.45
C GLY A 2 -46.21 -26.73 -30.94
N CYS A 3 -45.21 -27.49 -31.38
CA CYS A 3 -44.37 -28.50 -30.71
C CYS A 3 -42.93 -28.39 -31.30
N ALA A 4 -41.88 -29.18 -31.02
CA ALA A 4 -41.64 -30.46 -30.33
C ALA A 4 -40.10 -30.56 -30.12
N VAL A 5 -39.43 -31.56 -29.51
CA VAL A 5 -39.72 -32.63 -28.52
C VAL A 5 -38.32 -33.20 -28.15
N LEU A 6 -37.96 -33.33 -26.86
CA LEU A 6 -37.90 -34.63 -26.16
C LEU A 6 -37.67 -34.46 -24.66
N SER A 7 -38.14 -35.44 -23.90
CA SER A 7 -37.87 -35.77 -22.50
C SER A 7 -38.04 -37.31 -22.38
N PRO A 8 -38.14 -37.96 -21.20
CA PRO A 8 -37.88 -37.54 -19.81
C PRO A 8 -37.05 -38.57 -18.99
N LYS A 9 -36.67 -38.24 -17.75
CA LYS A 9 -37.23 -38.85 -16.51
C LYS A 9 -36.37 -38.58 -15.26
N ILE A 10 -37.07 -38.42 -14.14
CA ILE A 10 -36.56 -38.51 -12.76
C ILE A 10 -36.88 -39.92 -12.25
N LEU A 11 -36.00 -40.53 -11.45
CA LEU A 11 -36.40 -41.51 -10.42
C LEU A 11 -35.35 -41.61 -9.28
N THR A 12 -35.89 -41.76 -8.09
CA THR A 12 -35.35 -41.77 -6.72
C THR A 12 -34.12 -42.62 -6.36
N ARG A 13 -33.46 -42.24 -5.25
CA ARG A 13 -32.48 -43.04 -4.48
C ARG A 13 -32.97 -44.47 -4.16
N GLN A 14 -32.10 -45.46 -4.32
CA GLN A 14 -31.61 -46.39 -3.27
C GLN A 14 -30.47 -47.28 -3.85
N ARG A 15 -29.28 -47.28 -3.23
CA ARG A 15 -28.75 -48.27 -2.27
C ARG A 15 -28.42 -49.63 -2.92
N TRP A 16 -27.14 -50.05 -2.84
CA TRP A 16 -26.64 -51.32 -2.27
C TRP A 16 -25.10 -51.32 -2.29
N HIS A 17 -24.46 -52.27 -1.61
CA HIS A 17 -23.05 -52.25 -1.19
C HIS A 17 -22.37 -53.62 -1.41
N ASP A 18 -21.04 -53.66 -1.17
CA ASP A 18 -20.20 -54.83 -0.84
C ASP A 18 -19.76 -55.86 -1.91
N MET A 19 -18.43 -56.05 -1.98
CA MET A 19 -17.70 -57.24 -1.48
C MET A 19 -16.34 -56.72 -0.95
N THR A 20 -15.93 -56.86 0.33
CA THR A 20 -15.45 -58.06 1.09
C THR A 20 -14.19 -58.71 0.48
N SER A 21 -13.14 -59.10 1.20
CA SER A 21 -12.91 -59.37 2.65
C SER A 21 -11.47 -58.93 3.06
N THR A 22 -10.87 -59.10 4.26
CA THR A 22 -10.86 -60.15 5.32
C THR A 22 -10.34 -59.51 6.64
N LYS A 23 -10.98 -59.66 7.82
CA LYS A 23 -10.67 -60.62 8.93
C LYS A 23 -9.22 -60.61 9.48
N LEU A 24 -8.91 -60.66 10.79
CA LEU A 24 -9.63 -60.69 12.10
C LEU A 24 -8.61 -60.21 13.20
N GLU A 25 -8.70 -60.29 14.54
CA GLU A 25 -9.53 -60.97 15.59
C GLU A 25 -9.40 -60.10 16.91
N TYR A 26 -10.47 -59.86 17.70
CA TYR A 26 -10.71 -60.23 19.14
C TYR A 26 -9.49 -60.51 20.08
N ASP A 27 -9.41 -60.05 21.34
CA ASP A 27 -10.35 -60.24 22.49
C ASP A 27 -10.45 -59.04 23.49
N ASP A 28 -11.41 -59.12 24.44
CA ASP A 28 -11.72 -58.18 25.55
C ASP A 28 -11.28 -58.71 26.94
N ASP A 29 -11.14 -57.84 27.98
CA ASP A 29 -11.77 -58.00 29.32
C ASP A 29 -11.40 -56.89 30.36
N GLU A 30 -12.32 -56.73 31.35
CA GLU A 30 -12.28 -56.16 32.74
C GLU A 30 -11.17 -55.13 33.17
N ALA A 31 -11.47 -53.97 33.79
CA ALA A 31 -12.06 -53.68 35.14
C ALA A 31 -11.09 -54.01 36.32
N ASP A 32 -11.08 -53.36 37.50
CA ASP A 32 -11.84 -52.23 38.07
C ASP A 32 -11.00 -51.56 39.22
N ASP A 33 -11.60 -50.69 40.05
CA ASP A 33 -11.10 -50.08 41.32
C ASP A 33 -9.86 -49.14 41.23
N ALA A 34 -9.78 -47.94 41.82
CA ALA A 34 -10.51 -47.18 42.87
C ALA A 34 -10.01 -47.29 44.33
N SER A 35 -10.08 -46.13 45.02
CA SER A 35 -9.92 -45.94 46.48
C SER A 35 -8.48 -46.12 47.05
N THR A 36 -8.10 -45.64 48.25
CA THR A 36 -8.55 -44.49 49.08
C THR A 36 -7.42 -44.04 50.05
N THR A 37 -7.63 -42.93 50.78
CA THR A 37 -7.05 -42.51 52.09
C THR A 37 -6.01 -43.41 52.78
N THR A 38 -4.91 -42.94 53.38
CA THR A 38 -4.81 -41.97 54.51
C THR A 38 -3.39 -41.37 54.60
N ALA A 39 -3.21 -40.05 54.73
CA ALA A 39 -3.07 -39.26 55.98
C ALA A 39 -1.67 -39.25 56.67
N GLN A 40 -1.27 -38.02 57.07
CA GLN A 40 -0.20 -37.63 58.02
C GLN A 40 1.30 -37.85 57.66
N THR A 41 1.94 -36.70 57.39
CA THR A 41 3.29 -36.27 57.84
C THR A 41 4.12 -37.23 58.70
N PRO A 42 5.43 -37.32 58.41
CA PRO A 42 6.37 -36.50 59.19
C PRO A 42 7.04 -35.36 58.41
N LEU A 43 7.73 -34.47 59.14
CA LEU A 43 8.34 -33.24 58.65
C LEU A 43 9.85 -33.38 58.35
N ARG A 44 10.29 -32.69 57.29
CA ARG A 44 11.67 -32.24 56.99
C ARG A 44 12.73 -33.34 56.73
N GLY A 45 13.48 -33.29 55.62
CA GLY A 45 13.34 -32.40 54.46
C GLY A 45 14.51 -32.48 53.48
N GLY A 46 14.27 -32.07 52.23
CA GLY A 46 15.31 -31.78 51.22
C GLY A 46 16.09 -32.99 50.71
N GLY A 47 15.46 -33.82 49.84
CA GLY A 47 16.20 -34.78 49.00
C GLY A 47 17.21 -34.06 48.09
N GLY A 48 18.29 -34.68 47.62
CA GLY A 48 18.46 -36.12 47.40
C GLY A 48 18.04 -36.44 45.96
N SER A 49 18.90 -36.78 45.00
CA SER A 49 20.12 -37.62 45.01
C SER A 49 19.81 -39.08 45.35
N ARG A 50 20.37 -40.10 44.70
CA ARG A 50 21.57 -40.11 43.82
C ARG A 50 21.50 -41.34 42.90
N SER A 51 22.66 -41.87 42.51
CA SER A 51 22.90 -43.10 41.75
C SER A 51 22.72 -42.98 40.23
N ASP A 52 23.68 -43.27 39.35
CA ASP A 52 25.16 -43.41 39.38
C ASP A 52 25.61 -43.34 37.88
N ASP A 53 26.85 -43.14 37.40
CA ASP A 53 28.19 -42.94 37.98
C ASP A 53 29.13 -42.32 36.90
N LEU A 54 30.45 -42.05 37.02
CA LEU A 54 31.43 -41.99 38.12
C LEU A 54 32.51 -40.96 37.70
N SER A 55 32.79 -39.92 38.50
CA SER A 55 34.00 -39.04 38.41
C SER A 55 34.22 -38.18 37.13
N THR A 56 35.09 -37.15 37.06
CA THR A 56 35.47 -36.10 38.03
C THR A 56 35.97 -34.84 37.27
N GLN A 57 35.75 -33.66 37.86
CA GLN A 57 36.56 -32.42 37.77
C GLN A 57 37.01 -31.83 36.40
N ARG A 58 36.56 -30.57 36.16
CA ARG A 58 37.30 -29.38 35.67
C ARG A 58 38.17 -29.46 34.37
N TRP A 59 37.91 -28.49 33.48
CA TRP A 59 38.70 -28.09 32.30
C TRP A 59 40.21 -28.01 32.58
N PRO A 60 41.13 -28.34 31.63
CA PRO A 60 41.29 -27.60 30.36
C PRO A 60 41.73 -28.44 29.12
N TRP A 61 42.29 -27.77 28.09
CA TRP A 61 42.89 -28.30 26.82
C TRP A 61 41.86 -28.78 25.76
N VAL A 62 41.73 -28.23 24.53
CA VAL A 62 42.50 -27.30 23.66
C VAL A 62 43.72 -27.89 22.92
N LEU A 63 44.20 -29.11 23.23
CA LEU A 63 45.44 -29.63 22.60
C LEU A 63 45.41 -31.04 21.96
N LEU A 64 44.34 -31.82 22.03
CA LEU A 64 44.37 -33.22 21.57
C LEU A 64 43.83 -33.48 20.15
N GLY A 65 43.14 -32.52 19.53
CA GLY A 65 42.59 -32.68 18.16
C GLY A 65 43.59 -32.44 17.02
N VAL A 66 44.76 -31.85 17.30
CA VAL A 66 45.69 -31.34 16.28
C VAL A 66 46.86 -32.30 16.00
N PHE A 67 47.03 -33.35 16.82
CA PHE A 67 48.31 -34.09 16.91
C PHE A 67 48.40 -35.43 16.16
N LEU A 68 47.39 -35.82 15.37
CA LEU A 68 47.34 -37.13 14.70
C LEU A 68 47.43 -37.09 13.16
N GLY A 69 47.70 -35.93 12.56
CA GLY A 69 47.76 -35.75 11.10
C GLY A 69 49.15 -35.55 10.49
N LEU A 70 50.25 -35.68 11.26
CA LEU A 70 51.54 -35.06 10.87
C LEU A 70 52.82 -35.86 11.20
N LEU A 71 52.83 -37.18 10.96
CA LEU A 71 54.10 -37.95 10.99
C LEU A 71 54.14 -39.17 10.05
N ALA A 72 53.96 -38.96 8.74
CA ALA A 72 54.28 -39.96 7.71
C ALA A 72 54.84 -39.30 6.45
N VAL A 73 55.75 -40.01 5.77
CA VAL A 73 56.38 -39.66 4.47
C VAL A 73 57.29 -38.42 4.47
N LEU A 74 58.51 -38.60 4.99
CA LEU A 74 59.72 -38.01 4.42
C LEU A 74 60.92 -38.94 4.69
N LEU A 75 61.84 -39.06 3.72
CA LEU A 75 62.97 -40.04 3.67
C LEU A 75 62.47 -41.50 3.49
N MET A 76 62.82 -42.28 2.46
CA MET A 76 64.04 -42.43 1.63
C MET A 76 63.71 -43.10 0.26
N PRO A 77 64.65 -43.27 -0.71
CA PRO A 77 65.70 -42.34 -1.18
C PRO A 77 65.88 -42.27 -2.73
N SER A 78 66.61 -41.24 -3.17
CA SER A 78 67.46 -41.07 -4.39
C SER A 78 67.70 -42.27 -5.34
N ASN A 79 67.86 -42.15 -6.68
CA ASN A 79 68.45 -41.10 -7.55
C ASN A 79 67.88 -41.21 -9.00
N ALA A 80 67.99 -40.26 -9.95
CA ALA A 80 68.84 -39.05 -10.06
C ALA A 80 68.15 -37.89 -10.83
N SER A 81 68.77 -36.70 -10.79
CA SER A 81 68.67 -35.58 -11.75
C SER A 81 67.27 -35.04 -12.15
N ALA A 82 66.68 -34.23 -11.25
CA ALA A 82 66.24 -32.83 -11.41
C ALA A 82 65.81 -32.25 -12.81
N PRO A 83 64.92 -31.22 -12.84
CA PRO A 83 63.91 -30.84 -11.84
C PRO A 83 62.55 -30.37 -12.41
N HIS A 84 61.44 -30.62 -11.70
CA HIS A 84 60.35 -29.67 -11.39
C HIS A 84 59.41 -30.32 -10.33
N ARG A 85 58.55 -29.55 -9.64
CA ARG A 85 58.03 -29.91 -8.30
C ARG A 85 56.58 -30.43 -8.26
N LEU A 86 56.41 -31.59 -7.59
CA LEU A 86 55.62 -31.86 -6.36
C LEU A 86 54.16 -31.33 -6.23
N ASP A 87 53.19 -32.06 -5.65
CA ASP A 87 53.04 -33.51 -5.40
C ASP A 87 51.57 -33.87 -5.05
N THR A 88 51.28 -35.14 -4.76
CA THR A 88 49.92 -35.72 -4.60
C THR A 88 49.37 -35.81 -3.16
N ALA A 89 48.09 -36.18 -3.00
CA ALA A 89 47.33 -36.11 -1.74
C ALA A 89 46.87 -37.48 -1.18
N ALA A 90 46.42 -37.50 0.08
CA ALA A 90 45.80 -38.62 0.79
C ALA A 90 44.45 -38.18 1.43
N PRO A 91 43.53 -39.09 1.81
CA PRO A 91 42.09 -38.80 1.81
C PRO A 91 41.50 -38.28 3.14
N GLU A 92 40.43 -37.48 3.02
CA GLU A 92 39.53 -37.10 4.12
C GLU A 92 38.09 -37.59 3.90
N THR A 93 37.30 -37.59 4.99
CA THR A 93 36.00 -38.25 5.10
C THR A 93 34.82 -37.41 4.60
N SER A 94 33.75 -38.10 4.20
CA SER A 94 32.49 -37.47 3.80
C SER A 94 31.68 -36.99 5.02
N THR A 95 31.38 -35.69 5.06
CA THR A 95 30.21 -35.16 5.79
C THR A 95 29.39 -34.31 4.82
N SER A 96 28.08 -34.56 4.77
CA SER A 96 27.22 -34.08 3.69
C SER A 96 26.31 -32.92 4.11
N CYS A 97 26.44 -31.77 3.44
CA CYS A 97 25.28 -31.06 2.87
C CYS A 97 25.71 -29.96 1.88
N GLY A 98 24.97 -29.77 0.78
CA GLY A 98 24.96 -28.51 0.02
C GLY A 98 25.81 -28.40 -1.26
N ALA A 99 26.60 -29.40 -1.65
CA ALA A 99 27.36 -29.38 -2.90
C ALA A 99 26.56 -29.96 -4.08
N VAL A 100 26.18 -29.12 -5.05
CA VAL A 100 25.66 -29.54 -6.36
C VAL A 100 26.84 -30.09 -7.21
N PRO A 101 26.71 -31.22 -7.92
CA PRO A 101 27.84 -31.89 -8.56
C PRO A 101 28.53 -31.03 -9.63
N SER A 102 29.85 -30.91 -9.54
CA SER A 102 30.67 -29.98 -10.33
C SER A 102 31.27 -30.58 -11.61
N VAL A 103 30.50 -31.38 -12.36
CA VAL A 103 30.89 -31.81 -13.71
C VAL A 103 30.23 -30.87 -14.71
N ALA A 104 31.04 -30.17 -15.51
CA ALA A 104 30.52 -29.30 -16.55
C ALA A 104 29.89 -30.18 -17.66
N PRO A 105 28.56 -30.09 -17.92
CA PRO A 105 27.98 -30.77 -19.07
C PRO A 105 28.52 -30.15 -20.36
N ALA A 106 28.52 -30.93 -21.45
CA ALA A 106 28.81 -30.40 -22.77
C ALA A 106 27.79 -29.30 -23.13
N LEU A 107 28.25 -28.21 -23.73
CA LEU A 107 27.37 -27.12 -24.15
C LEU A 107 26.45 -27.60 -25.27
N VAL A 108 25.13 -27.58 -25.04
CA VAL A 108 24.11 -28.02 -26.01
C VAL A 108 23.27 -26.82 -26.44
N ARG A 109 23.12 -26.62 -27.76
CA ARG A 109 22.18 -25.62 -28.29
C ARG A 109 20.75 -26.02 -27.96
N ARG A 110 20.02 -25.10 -27.33
CA ARG A 110 18.60 -25.22 -27.03
C ARG A 110 17.77 -25.01 -28.29
N ARG A 111 16.57 -25.61 -28.30
CA ARG A 111 15.51 -25.19 -29.21
C ARG A 111 14.80 -23.97 -28.63
N MET A 112 14.11 -23.21 -29.47
CA MET A 112 13.49 -21.92 -29.15
C MET A 112 12.00 -21.91 -29.52
N ASP A 113 11.35 -23.07 -29.32
CA ASP A 113 9.98 -23.40 -29.70
C ASP A 113 9.05 -23.59 -28.48
N GLY A 114 9.54 -23.32 -27.26
CA GLY A 114 8.75 -23.36 -26.02
C GLY A 114 7.61 -22.34 -26.02
N ALA A 115 6.37 -22.81 -26.19
CA ALA A 115 5.19 -21.95 -26.22
C ALA A 115 4.81 -21.44 -24.82
N VAL A 116 4.66 -20.11 -24.69
CA VAL A 116 4.15 -19.42 -23.50
C VAL A 116 3.29 -18.24 -23.97
N ARG A 117 2.11 -18.05 -23.37
CA ARG A 117 1.22 -16.91 -23.60
C ARG A 117 0.83 -16.20 -22.30
N ASN A 118 0.50 -16.94 -21.25
CA ASN A 118 0.02 -16.41 -19.96
C ASN A 118 1.19 -16.35 -18.97
N VAL A 119 1.68 -15.13 -18.69
CA VAL A 119 2.89 -14.89 -17.90
C VAL A 119 2.54 -14.12 -16.63
N LEU A 120 2.84 -14.71 -15.46
CA LEU A 120 2.75 -14.03 -14.18
C LEU A 120 4.13 -13.48 -13.76
N VAL A 121 4.20 -12.19 -13.45
CA VAL A 121 5.43 -11.45 -13.12
C VAL A 121 5.34 -10.90 -11.70
N THR A 122 6.05 -11.50 -10.75
CA THR A 122 6.09 -11.00 -9.36
C THR A 122 7.13 -9.88 -9.20
N GLY A 123 6.84 -8.87 -8.39
CA GLY A 123 7.72 -7.71 -8.17
C GLY A 123 7.70 -6.69 -9.32
N GLY A 124 6.63 -6.69 -10.13
CA GLY A 124 6.56 -5.93 -11.39
C GLY A 124 6.48 -4.41 -11.28
N ALA A 125 6.29 -3.84 -10.08
CA ALA A 125 6.46 -2.42 -9.83
C ALA A 125 7.92 -2.03 -9.52
N GLY A 126 8.81 -3.02 -9.40
CA GLY A 126 10.26 -2.86 -9.25
C GLY A 126 11.03 -2.70 -10.57
N PHE A 127 12.31 -2.31 -10.46
CA PHE A 127 13.13 -1.87 -11.61
C PHE A 127 13.26 -2.91 -12.74
N ILE A 128 13.72 -4.15 -12.46
CA ILE A 128 13.99 -5.13 -13.51
C ILE A 128 12.69 -5.70 -14.09
N ALA A 129 11.75 -6.05 -13.21
CA ALA A 129 10.50 -6.71 -13.56
C ALA A 129 9.57 -5.83 -14.41
N SER A 130 9.56 -4.51 -14.16
CA SER A 130 8.81 -3.56 -15.00
C SER A 130 9.37 -3.47 -16.43
N HIS A 131 10.69 -3.51 -16.59
CA HIS A 131 11.31 -3.55 -17.92
C HIS A 131 11.05 -4.89 -18.62
N PHE A 132 10.92 -6.00 -17.87
CA PHE A 132 10.52 -7.29 -18.42
C PHE A 132 9.06 -7.27 -18.89
N ALA A 133 8.13 -6.73 -18.08
CA ALA A 133 6.74 -6.56 -18.48
C ALA A 133 6.60 -5.68 -19.75
N LEU A 134 7.35 -4.57 -19.82
CA LEU A 134 7.43 -3.74 -21.03
C LEU A 134 7.99 -4.51 -22.23
N ALA A 135 9.01 -5.35 -22.03
CA ALA A 135 9.59 -6.18 -23.09
C ALA A 135 8.68 -7.32 -23.59
N LEU A 136 7.57 -7.62 -22.88
CA LEU A 136 6.47 -8.47 -23.37
C LEU A 136 5.39 -7.63 -24.08
N ILE A 137 5.02 -6.47 -23.53
CA ILE A 137 4.09 -5.51 -24.14
C ILE A 137 4.57 -5.10 -25.55
N ASP A 138 5.84 -4.72 -25.67
CA ASP A 138 6.47 -4.31 -26.95
C ASP A 138 6.48 -5.45 -27.99
N ARG A 139 6.61 -6.71 -27.55
CA ARG A 139 6.62 -7.89 -28.43
C ARG A 139 5.24 -8.31 -28.90
N LYS A 140 4.22 -8.04 -28.08
CA LYS A 140 2.82 -8.46 -28.24
C LYS A 140 2.60 -9.98 -28.22
N GLY A 141 1.33 -10.37 -28.10
CA GLY A 141 0.87 -11.75 -28.07
C GLY A 141 0.72 -12.36 -26.66
N PHE A 142 1.29 -11.71 -25.64
CA PHE A 142 1.30 -12.17 -24.25
C PHE A 142 0.14 -11.60 -23.43
N ASN A 143 -0.38 -12.42 -22.52
CA ASN A 143 -1.27 -12.02 -21.45
C ASN A 143 -0.41 -11.80 -20.20
N VAL A 144 -0.13 -10.55 -19.83
CA VAL A 144 0.82 -10.21 -18.77
C VAL A 144 0.08 -9.90 -17.47
N THR A 145 0.32 -10.70 -16.43
CA THR A 145 -0.23 -10.47 -15.08
C THR A 145 0.89 -10.06 -14.14
N VAL A 146 0.89 -8.82 -13.64
CA VAL A 146 1.85 -8.33 -12.66
C VAL A 146 1.30 -8.45 -11.24
N VAL A 147 2.12 -9.01 -10.35
CA VAL A 147 1.91 -9.07 -8.89
C VAL A 147 2.95 -8.20 -8.20
N ASP A 148 2.53 -7.31 -7.30
CA ASP A 148 3.42 -6.52 -6.44
C ASP A 148 2.68 -6.07 -5.16
N ASP A 149 3.35 -6.03 -4.01
CA ASP A 149 2.74 -5.55 -2.75
C ASP A 149 2.79 -4.01 -2.61
N LEU A 150 3.61 -3.36 -3.44
CA LEU A 150 4.00 -1.95 -3.41
C LEU A 150 4.80 -1.55 -2.14
N SER A 151 5.47 -2.52 -1.49
CA SER A 151 6.35 -2.23 -0.34
C SER A 151 7.61 -1.46 -0.75
N ARG A 152 8.13 -1.73 -1.96
CA ARG A 152 9.30 -1.04 -2.55
C ARG A 152 9.20 -0.74 -4.04
N GLY A 153 8.24 -1.33 -4.74
CA GLY A 153 7.89 -0.92 -6.11
C GLY A 153 7.12 0.40 -6.13
N SER A 154 6.93 0.98 -7.31
CA SER A 154 6.17 2.23 -7.48
C SER A 154 4.87 2.02 -8.25
N ILE A 155 3.77 2.52 -7.72
CA ILE A 155 2.47 2.55 -8.41
C ILE A 155 2.54 3.36 -9.73
N GLU A 156 3.40 4.39 -9.80
CA GLU A 156 3.64 5.16 -11.03
C GLU A 156 4.21 4.27 -12.17
N THR A 157 5.04 3.29 -11.81
CA THR A 157 5.59 2.30 -12.75
C THR A 157 4.49 1.38 -13.30
N ILE A 158 3.56 0.95 -12.44
CA ILE A 158 2.40 0.14 -12.83
C ILE A 158 1.44 0.94 -13.74
N LEU A 159 1.09 2.17 -13.36
CA LEU A 159 0.24 3.04 -14.16
C LEU A 159 0.87 3.32 -15.53
N ARG A 160 2.20 3.49 -15.60
CA ARG A 160 2.89 3.66 -16.89
C ARG A 160 2.90 2.37 -17.73
N LEU A 161 3.03 1.20 -17.11
CA LEU A 161 2.89 -0.09 -17.80
C LEU A 161 1.47 -0.31 -18.35
N GLN A 162 0.43 0.03 -17.58
CA GLN A 162 -0.96 -0.05 -18.03
C GLN A 162 -1.21 0.86 -19.25
N ALA A 163 -0.74 2.11 -19.21
CA ALA A 163 -0.82 3.02 -20.35
C ALA A 163 -0.06 2.48 -21.58
N LEU A 164 1.16 1.95 -21.39
CA LEU A 164 1.94 1.37 -22.49
C LEU A 164 1.30 0.10 -23.07
N ALA A 165 0.60 -0.69 -22.24
CA ALA A 165 -0.16 -1.85 -22.70
C ALA A 165 -1.41 -1.43 -23.50
N GLU A 166 -2.13 -0.40 -23.06
CA GLU A 166 -3.24 0.20 -23.80
C GLU A 166 -2.78 0.80 -25.14
N GLU A 167 -1.71 1.60 -25.14
CA GLU A 167 -1.04 2.13 -26.35
C GLU A 167 -0.64 1.01 -27.33
N ALA A 168 -0.17 -0.14 -26.82
CA ALA A 168 0.21 -1.30 -27.63
C ALA A 168 -0.99 -2.18 -28.07
N GLY A 169 -2.17 -2.00 -27.47
CA GLY A 169 -3.33 -2.88 -27.63
C GLY A 169 -3.08 -4.28 -27.05
N GLN A 170 -2.51 -4.38 -25.85
CA GLN A 170 -2.13 -5.64 -25.19
C GLN A 170 -2.82 -5.85 -23.82
N PRO A 171 -3.22 -7.08 -23.49
CA PRO A 171 -3.81 -7.41 -22.20
C PRO A 171 -2.76 -7.41 -21.08
N PHE A 172 -2.90 -6.45 -20.16
CA PHE A 172 -2.08 -6.30 -18.97
C PHE A 172 -2.96 -6.17 -17.72
N THR A 173 -2.73 -7.04 -16.74
CA THR A 173 -3.43 -7.06 -15.45
C THR A 173 -2.45 -6.72 -14.34
N PHE A 174 -2.83 -5.84 -13.42
CA PHE A 174 -2.12 -5.64 -12.16
C PHE A 174 -2.95 -6.16 -10.99
N VAL A 175 -2.32 -6.90 -10.08
CA VAL A 175 -2.91 -7.33 -8.80
C VAL A 175 -1.97 -6.93 -7.68
N ARG A 176 -2.49 -6.14 -6.73
CA ARG A 176 -1.75 -5.81 -5.50
C ARG A 176 -1.84 -6.99 -4.52
N LEU A 177 -0.71 -7.65 -4.26
CA LEU A 177 -0.68 -8.96 -3.60
C LEU A 177 0.74 -9.26 -3.10
N ASP A 178 0.90 -9.73 -1.85
CA ASP A 178 2.18 -10.29 -1.38
C ASP A 178 2.32 -11.74 -1.86
N VAL A 179 3.52 -12.11 -2.33
CA VAL A 179 3.86 -13.47 -2.75
C VAL A 179 3.83 -14.48 -1.59
N ASN A 180 3.81 -14.01 -0.33
CA ASN A 180 3.53 -14.86 0.82
C ASN A 180 2.05 -15.31 0.93
N GLU A 181 1.10 -14.65 0.24
CA GLU A 181 -0.34 -14.96 0.31
C GLU A 181 -0.71 -16.15 -0.61
N GLU A 182 -0.22 -17.34 -0.25
CA GLU A 182 -0.30 -18.59 -1.04
C GLU A 182 -1.71 -18.88 -1.62
N HIS A 183 -2.79 -18.61 -0.87
CA HIS A 183 -4.17 -18.83 -1.34
C HIS A 183 -4.57 -17.92 -2.51
N LYS A 184 -4.26 -16.62 -2.42
CA LYS A 184 -4.57 -15.63 -3.47
C LYS A 184 -3.70 -15.82 -4.71
N LEU A 185 -2.46 -16.32 -4.54
CA LEU A 185 -1.65 -16.76 -5.68
C LEU A 185 -2.29 -17.94 -6.42
N VAL A 186 -2.88 -18.90 -5.71
CA VAL A 186 -3.61 -20.04 -6.32
C VAL A 186 -4.83 -19.56 -7.09
N GLU A 187 -5.66 -18.70 -6.50
CA GLU A 187 -6.80 -18.06 -7.16
C GLU A 187 -6.36 -17.32 -8.43
N LEU A 188 -5.34 -16.47 -8.32
CA LEU A 188 -4.85 -15.65 -9.44
C LEU A 188 -4.22 -16.48 -10.56
N MET A 189 -3.37 -17.46 -10.25
CA MET A 189 -2.76 -18.34 -11.25
C MET A 189 -3.82 -19.17 -11.99
N THR A 190 -4.86 -19.61 -11.28
CA THR A 190 -6.01 -20.31 -11.87
C THR A 190 -6.79 -19.38 -12.79
N ALA A 191 -7.21 -18.21 -12.31
CA ALA A 191 -8.02 -17.25 -13.06
C ALA A 191 -7.30 -16.68 -14.30
N SER A 192 -5.99 -16.46 -14.21
CA SER A 192 -5.13 -16.02 -15.33
C SER A 192 -4.64 -17.17 -16.23
N SER A 193 -4.94 -18.43 -15.87
CA SER A 193 -4.44 -19.63 -16.56
C SER A 193 -2.92 -19.60 -16.76
N THR A 194 -2.17 -19.26 -15.71
CA THR A 194 -0.71 -19.00 -15.77
C THR A 194 0.07 -20.22 -16.27
N GLU A 195 0.87 -20.04 -17.33
CA GLU A 195 1.70 -21.10 -17.94
C GLU A 195 3.20 -20.99 -17.57
N LEU A 196 3.59 -19.82 -17.05
CA LEU A 196 4.94 -19.46 -16.62
C LEU A 196 4.87 -18.39 -15.53
N VAL A 197 5.63 -18.58 -14.45
CA VAL A 197 5.94 -17.51 -13.48
C VAL A 197 7.37 -16.99 -13.71
N VAL A 198 7.53 -15.67 -13.70
CA VAL A 198 8.84 -14.99 -13.67
C VAL A 198 8.98 -14.25 -12.35
N HIS A 199 9.85 -14.77 -11.49
CA HIS A 199 9.93 -14.41 -10.08
C HIS A 199 11.08 -13.41 -9.82
N PHE A 200 10.75 -12.12 -9.85
CA PHE A 200 11.68 -11.01 -9.52
C PHE A 200 11.54 -10.47 -8.08
N SER A 201 10.40 -10.68 -7.40
CA SER A 201 10.15 -10.10 -6.08
C SER A 201 11.23 -10.55 -5.07
N GLY A 202 11.90 -9.58 -4.46
CA GLY A 202 12.98 -9.83 -3.52
C GLY A 202 13.89 -8.61 -3.37
N ASN A 203 14.08 -8.15 -2.13
CA ASN A 203 14.93 -7.01 -1.81
C ASN A 203 16.40 -7.24 -2.25
N ALA A 204 17.06 -6.23 -2.80
CA ALA A 204 18.36 -6.37 -3.48
C ALA A 204 19.53 -5.57 -2.87
N TYR A 205 19.36 -4.98 -1.67
CA TYR A 205 20.33 -4.04 -1.09
C TYR A 205 21.26 -4.77 -0.11
N VAL A 206 22.41 -5.27 -0.61
CA VAL A 206 23.42 -5.99 0.19
C VAL A 206 23.72 -5.31 1.54
N GLY A 207 24.00 -4.00 1.53
CA GLY A 207 24.34 -3.23 2.74
C GLY A 207 23.19 -3.05 3.75
N GLU A 208 21.94 -3.26 3.32
CA GLU A 208 20.76 -3.31 4.20
C GLU A 208 20.58 -4.72 4.77
N SER A 209 20.80 -5.77 3.96
CA SER A 209 20.70 -7.17 4.40
C SER A 209 21.66 -7.50 5.53
N MET A 210 22.82 -6.82 5.60
CA MET A 210 23.78 -6.89 6.71
C MET A 210 23.25 -6.29 8.04
N ARG A 211 22.12 -5.58 8.03
CA ARG A 211 21.46 -5.01 9.22
C ARG A 211 20.12 -5.66 9.56
N TYR A 212 19.41 -6.15 8.55
CA TYR A 212 18.08 -6.75 8.65
C TYR A 212 18.04 -8.11 7.92
N PRO A 213 18.86 -9.10 8.34
CA PRO A 213 18.98 -10.39 7.64
C PRO A 213 17.66 -11.15 7.59
N GLU A 214 16.86 -11.12 8.65
CA GLU A 214 15.57 -11.77 8.77
C GLU A 214 14.56 -11.27 7.72
N ALA A 215 14.53 -9.96 7.46
CA ALA A 215 13.68 -9.38 6.41
C ALA A 215 14.06 -9.88 5.00
N TYR A 216 15.33 -10.22 4.76
CA TYR A 216 15.79 -10.76 3.49
C TYR A 216 15.45 -12.25 3.33
N TYR A 217 15.58 -13.05 4.40
CA TYR A 217 15.13 -14.44 4.39
C TYR A 217 13.61 -14.58 4.22
N GLN A 218 12.81 -13.72 4.87
CA GLN A 218 11.37 -13.71 4.69
C GLN A 218 10.96 -13.28 3.26
N ASN A 219 11.53 -12.18 2.77
CA ASN A 219 11.13 -11.59 1.48
C ASN A 219 11.69 -12.31 0.25
N ILE A 220 12.71 -13.18 0.40
CA ILE A 220 13.29 -13.97 -0.69
C ILE A 220 13.08 -15.47 -0.48
N THR A 221 13.59 -16.05 0.61
CA THR A 221 13.56 -17.51 0.81
C THR A 221 12.13 -18.00 1.08
N ALA A 222 11.43 -17.40 2.05
CA ALA A 222 10.08 -17.85 2.42
C ALA A 222 9.05 -17.55 1.32
N SER A 223 9.11 -16.38 0.69
CA SER A 223 8.26 -16.04 -0.45
C SER A 223 8.46 -16.98 -1.65
N THR A 224 9.70 -17.37 -1.97
CA THR A 224 9.97 -18.39 -3.01
C THR A 224 9.30 -19.73 -2.66
N VAL A 225 9.35 -20.14 -1.39
CA VAL A 225 8.71 -21.39 -0.92
C VAL A 225 7.18 -21.31 -1.02
N SER A 226 6.56 -20.20 -0.61
CA SER A 226 5.12 -19.96 -0.79
C SER A 226 4.72 -19.96 -2.27
N LEU A 227 5.54 -19.37 -3.12
CA LEU A 227 5.29 -19.32 -4.56
C LEU A 227 5.29 -20.71 -5.21
N VAL A 228 6.31 -21.54 -4.97
CA VAL A 228 6.36 -22.88 -5.59
C VAL A 228 5.25 -23.81 -5.09
N ARG A 229 4.75 -23.61 -3.86
CA ARG A 229 3.54 -24.30 -3.36
C ARG A 229 2.28 -23.83 -4.09
N ALA A 230 2.09 -22.53 -4.28
CA ALA A 230 0.96 -22.01 -5.06
C ALA A 230 0.99 -22.54 -6.50
N MET A 231 2.17 -22.54 -7.14
CA MET A 231 2.39 -23.16 -8.45
C MET A 231 2.06 -24.65 -8.45
N GLN A 232 2.45 -25.41 -7.41
CA GLN A 232 2.14 -26.84 -7.28
C GLN A 232 0.63 -27.10 -7.20
N ARG A 233 -0.10 -26.32 -6.41
CA ARG A 233 -1.55 -26.46 -6.22
C ARG A 233 -2.35 -26.21 -7.50
N VAL A 234 -1.85 -25.33 -8.38
CA VAL A 234 -2.49 -24.99 -9.67
C VAL A 234 -1.96 -25.85 -10.83
N GLY A 235 -0.78 -26.44 -10.69
CA GLY A 235 -0.10 -27.18 -11.77
C GLY A 235 0.67 -26.29 -12.75
N VAL A 236 1.17 -25.12 -12.31
CA VAL A 236 1.97 -24.23 -13.17
C VAL A 236 3.36 -24.86 -13.41
N PRO A 237 3.73 -25.21 -14.66
CA PRO A 237 4.84 -26.14 -14.91
C PRO A 237 6.22 -25.46 -15.02
N ARG A 238 6.29 -24.12 -15.06
CA ARG A 238 7.51 -23.38 -15.44
C ARG A 238 7.78 -22.17 -14.55
N LEU A 239 9.02 -22.04 -14.11
CA LEU A 239 9.54 -20.93 -13.30
C LEU A 239 10.82 -20.33 -13.91
N ILE A 240 10.90 -19.01 -14.02
CA ILE A 240 12.15 -18.29 -14.23
C ILE A 240 12.45 -17.46 -12.97
N PHE A 241 13.59 -17.70 -12.32
CA PHE A 241 13.97 -17.05 -11.06
C PHE A 241 15.09 -16.02 -11.23
N SER A 242 14.85 -14.84 -10.68
CA SER A 242 15.77 -13.72 -10.59
C SER A 242 16.79 -13.94 -9.45
N SER A 243 17.84 -14.73 -9.70
CA SER A 243 18.97 -14.89 -8.79
C SER A 243 20.00 -13.75 -8.93
N SER A 244 21.21 -13.89 -8.37
CA SER A 244 22.22 -12.82 -8.34
C SER A 244 23.64 -13.35 -8.16
N CYS A 245 24.62 -12.67 -8.76
CA CYS A 245 26.05 -12.92 -8.55
C CYS A 245 26.49 -12.87 -7.07
N ALA A 246 25.69 -12.27 -6.18
CA ALA A 246 25.91 -12.28 -4.73
C ALA A 246 25.96 -13.70 -4.13
N THR A 247 25.42 -14.73 -4.80
CA THR A 247 25.56 -16.13 -4.36
C THR A 247 27.00 -16.64 -4.40
N PHE A 248 27.88 -16.05 -5.23
CA PHE A 248 29.29 -16.46 -5.31
C PHE A 248 30.15 -15.90 -4.17
N GLY A 249 29.71 -14.82 -3.51
CA GLY A 249 30.45 -14.16 -2.44
C GLY A 249 31.82 -13.67 -2.90
N ALA A 250 32.89 -14.25 -2.35
CA ALA A 250 34.28 -13.90 -2.67
C ALA A 250 35.01 -15.07 -3.40
N PRO A 251 34.77 -15.26 -4.72
CA PRO A 251 35.49 -16.26 -5.49
C PRO A 251 36.96 -15.89 -5.71
N THR A 252 37.80 -16.91 -5.90
CA THR A 252 39.26 -16.78 -6.17
C THR A 252 39.62 -17.00 -7.64
N THR A 253 38.67 -17.43 -8.46
CA THR A 253 38.85 -17.72 -9.90
C THR A 253 37.95 -16.80 -10.71
N PHE A 254 38.51 -16.23 -11.78
CA PHE A 254 37.83 -15.30 -12.68
C PHE A 254 38.23 -15.61 -14.14
N PRO A 255 37.34 -15.41 -15.14
CA PRO A 255 35.93 -15.03 -15.00
C PRO A 255 35.08 -16.07 -14.25
N ILE A 256 33.99 -15.62 -13.61
CA ILE A 256 33.06 -16.49 -12.88
C ILE A 256 32.21 -17.28 -13.88
N THR A 257 32.16 -18.59 -13.72
CA THR A 257 31.34 -19.53 -14.52
C THR A 257 30.12 -20.00 -13.72
N GLU A 258 29.15 -20.68 -14.36
CA GLU A 258 28.06 -21.35 -13.64
C GLU A 258 28.54 -22.46 -12.69
N THR A 259 29.74 -23.02 -12.94
CA THR A 259 30.42 -24.04 -12.12
C THR A 259 31.24 -23.46 -10.97
N THR A 260 31.33 -22.13 -10.83
CA THR A 260 32.06 -21.50 -9.72
C THR A 260 31.31 -21.73 -8.40
N PRO A 261 31.97 -22.18 -7.31
CA PRO A 261 31.29 -22.48 -6.05
C PRO A 261 30.55 -21.27 -5.46
N GLN A 262 29.27 -21.47 -5.11
CA GLN A 262 28.45 -20.44 -4.45
C GLN A 262 28.75 -20.41 -2.94
N ARG A 263 29.45 -19.37 -2.48
CA ARG A 263 29.86 -19.15 -1.08
C ARG A 263 29.52 -17.72 -0.64
N PRO A 264 28.23 -17.38 -0.46
CA PRO A 264 27.79 -16.00 -0.25
C PRO A 264 28.33 -15.42 1.07
N THR A 265 28.76 -14.16 1.02
CA THR A 265 29.38 -13.42 2.12
C THR A 265 28.42 -12.48 2.87
N ASN A 266 27.14 -12.48 2.51
CA ASN A 266 26.12 -11.56 3.01
C ASN A 266 24.70 -12.19 2.97
N PRO A 267 23.77 -11.76 3.83
CA PRO A 267 22.42 -12.35 3.93
C PRO A 267 21.59 -12.28 2.64
N TYR A 268 21.72 -11.23 1.82
CA TYR A 268 21.06 -11.18 0.50
C TYR A 268 21.53 -12.32 -0.42
N GLY A 269 22.85 -12.51 -0.55
CA GLY A 269 23.42 -13.62 -1.32
C GLY A 269 23.04 -14.99 -0.75
N GLN A 270 22.97 -15.11 0.59
CA GLN A 270 22.57 -16.34 1.26
C GLN A 270 21.09 -16.68 1.06
N ALA A 271 20.20 -15.68 1.11
CA ALA A 271 18.77 -15.87 0.85
C ALA A 271 18.49 -16.20 -0.62
N LYS A 272 19.20 -15.57 -1.58
CA LYS A 272 19.11 -15.94 -3.00
C LYS A 272 19.64 -17.35 -3.28
N LEU A 273 20.72 -17.79 -2.60
CA LEU A 273 21.20 -19.17 -2.69
C LEU A 273 20.20 -20.18 -2.09
N GLN A 274 19.60 -19.87 -0.94
CA GLN A 274 18.56 -20.73 -0.34
C GLN A 274 17.31 -20.83 -1.23
N ALA A 275 16.92 -19.75 -1.90
CA ALA A 275 15.84 -19.77 -2.87
C ALA A 275 16.16 -20.64 -4.09
N GLU A 276 17.39 -20.56 -4.64
CA GLU A 276 17.85 -21.53 -5.66
C GLU A 276 17.76 -22.97 -5.15
N GLN A 277 18.29 -23.25 -3.95
CA GLN A 277 18.27 -24.59 -3.33
C GLN A 277 16.84 -25.10 -3.10
N ALA A 278 15.91 -24.24 -2.68
CA ALA A 278 14.50 -24.59 -2.50
C ALA A 278 13.82 -24.93 -3.84
N ILE A 279 14.07 -24.17 -4.90
CA ILE A 279 13.54 -24.45 -6.26
C ILE A 279 14.10 -25.78 -6.79
N VAL A 280 15.40 -26.04 -6.61
CA VAL A 280 16.04 -27.30 -7.04
C VAL A 280 15.47 -28.50 -6.29
N ALA A 281 15.34 -28.42 -4.96
CA ALA A 281 14.76 -29.48 -4.15
C ALA A 281 13.27 -29.73 -4.49
N PHE A 282 12.53 -28.67 -4.82
CA PHE A 282 11.14 -28.75 -5.27
C PHE A 282 11.02 -29.41 -6.65
N LEU A 283 11.85 -29.04 -7.63
CA LEU A 283 11.86 -29.65 -8.97
C LEU A 283 12.15 -31.15 -8.87
N GLN A 284 13.18 -31.55 -8.12
CA GLN A 284 13.51 -32.95 -7.87
C GLN A 284 12.38 -33.70 -7.12
N ALA A 285 11.55 -33.00 -6.34
CA ALA A 285 10.38 -33.60 -5.71
C ALA A 285 9.22 -33.79 -6.70
N GLN A 286 9.00 -32.87 -7.64
CA GLN A 286 8.02 -33.07 -8.72
C GLN A 286 8.42 -34.24 -9.62
N GLU A 287 9.70 -34.30 -10.03
CA GLU A 287 10.25 -35.39 -10.84
C GLU A 287 10.02 -36.77 -10.18
N ARG A 288 10.36 -36.92 -8.89
CA ARG A 288 10.09 -38.16 -8.13
C ARG A 288 8.61 -38.50 -7.97
N ASN A 289 7.73 -37.50 -8.03
CA ASN A 289 6.28 -37.67 -7.97
C ASN A 289 5.64 -37.92 -9.35
N GLY A 290 6.43 -37.93 -10.44
CA GLY A 290 5.92 -38.06 -11.82
C GLY A 290 5.31 -36.78 -12.41
N ASN A 291 5.45 -35.64 -11.73
CA ASN A 291 4.99 -34.34 -12.19
C ASN A 291 6.09 -33.62 -12.99
N SER A 292 5.73 -32.98 -14.11
CA SER A 292 6.67 -32.11 -14.83
C SER A 292 6.79 -30.75 -14.14
N PHE A 293 8.01 -30.29 -13.89
CA PHE A 293 8.30 -28.93 -13.45
C PHE A 293 9.67 -28.47 -13.93
N SER A 294 9.78 -27.23 -14.40
CA SER A 294 10.96 -26.73 -15.10
C SER A 294 11.37 -25.36 -14.55
N ALA A 295 12.66 -25.16 -14.30
CA ALA A 295 13.20 -23.97 -13.66
C ALA A 295 14.44 -23.41 -14.38
N ALA A 296 14.49 -22.09 -14.59
CA ALA A 296 15.71 -21.38 -14.99
C ALA A 296 16.13 -20.36 -13.92
N LEU A 297 17.38 -20.44 -13.46
CA LEU A 297 17.94 -19.58 -12.42
C LEU A 297 18.98 -18.61 -13.05
N LEU A 298 18.64 -17.32 -13.17
CA LEU A 298 19.52 -16.33 -13.78
C LEU A 298 20.33 -15.60 -12.69
N ARG A 299 21.64 -15.80 -12.69
CA ARG A 299 22.58 -15.14 -11.77
C ARG A 299 23.12 -13.87 -12.43
N TYR A 300 22.34 -12.80 -12.37
CA TYR A 300 22.75 -11.52 -12.98
C TYR A 300 23.88 -10.83 -12.23
N PHE A 301 24.64 -10.01 -12.97
CA PHE A 301 25.62 -9.08 -12.43
C PHE A 301 24.99 -7.68 -12.28
N ASN A 302 25.75 -6.58 -12.33
CA ASN A 302 25.28 -5.28 -11.83
C ASN A 302 24.34 -4.60 -12.85
N VAL A 303 23.03 -4.67 -12.60
CA VAL A 303 21.99 -4.21 -13.53
C VAL A 303 21.82 -2.69 -13.50
N VAL A 304 21.94 -2.07 -14.68
CA VAL A 304 22.05 -0.61 -14.85
C VAL A 304 21.29 -0.11 -16.10
N GLY A 305 21.20 1.20 -16.27
CA GLY A 305 20.47 1.83 -17.38
C GLY A 305 18.98 2.08 -17.09
N ALA A 306 18.21 2.27 -18.17
CA ALA A 306 16.78 2.52 -18.20
C ALA A 306 16.22 2.03 -19.55
N ASP A 307 14.92 2.22 -19.84
CA ASP A 307 14.39 2.02 -21.20
C ASP A 307 15.07 3.00 -22.19
N PRO A 308 15.66 2.53 -23.31
CA PRO A 308 16.34 3.40 -24.27
C PRO A 308 15.45 4.46 -24.95
N ALA A 309 14.13 4.29 -24.93
CA ALA A 309 13.17 5.29 -25.40
C ALA A 309 12.64 6.19 -24.25
N GLY A 310 13.21 6.10 -23.05
CA GLY A 310 12.87 6.94 -21.90
C GLY A 310 11.51 6.67 -21.28
N ARG A 311 10.86 5.53 -21.58
CA ARG A 311 9.47 5.23 -21.14
C ARG A 311 9.39 4.70 -19.71
N LEU A 312 10.46 4.07 -19.23
CA LEU A 312 10.64 3.51 -17.89
C LEU A 312 12.12 3.62 -17.47
N GLY A 313 12.38 3.51 -16.16
CA GLY A 313 13.72 3.46 -15.59
C GLY A 313 13.69 3.12 -14.10
N PRO A 314 14.82 3.21 -13.38
CA PRO A 314 14.86 2.93 -11.95
C PRO A 314 14.04 3.97 -11.16
N HIS A 315 13.09 3.48 -10.35
CA HIS A 315 12.34 4.29 -9.39
C HIS A 315 13.00 4.18 -8.00
N LEU A 316 13.36 5.33 -7.41
CA LEU A 316 14.35 5.38 -6.32
C LEU A 316 13.88 6.21 -5.11
N THR A 317 12.58 6.30 -4.86
CA THR A 317 12.00 7.08 -3.75
C THR A 317 12.05 6.37 -2.39
N HIS A 318 12.00 5.03 -2.36
CA HIS A 318 12.00 4.27 -1.10
C HIS A 318 13.29 4.54 -0.28
N ALA A 319 13.13 4.75 1.04
CA ALA A 319 14.18 5.25 1.94
C ALA A 319 15.48 4.40 1.98
N ALA A 320 15.40 3.10 1.65
CA ALA A 320 16.59 2.26 1.50
C ALA A 320 17.55 2.77 0.40
N ASN A 321 17.04 3.38 -0.67
CA ASN A 321 17.87 3.96 -1.74
C ASN A 321 18.74 5.12 -1.25
N ALA A 322 18.21 5.97 -0.35
CA ALA A 322 18.97 7.08 0.22
C ALA A 322 20.12 6.59 1.13
N ARG A 323 19.89 5.48 1.86
CA ARG A 323 20.81 4.89 2.85
C ARG A 323 21.82 3.91 2.24
N PHE A 324 21.42 3.17 1.22
CA PHE A 324 22.19 2.08 0.59
C PHE A 324 22.10 2.13 -0.95
N PRO A 325 22.42 3.27 -1.60
CA PRO A 325 22.27 3.41 -3.04
C PRO A 325 23.20 2.45 -3.81
N ARG A 326 22.77 2.04 -5.01
CA ARG A 326 23.68 1.43 -6.01
C ARG A 326 24.67 2.50 -6.49
N ILE A 327 25.87 2.08 -6.91
CA ILE A 327 26.98 3.02 -7.17
C ILE A 327 26.67 4.03 -8.29
N LEU A 328 25.97 3.63 -9.35
CA LEU A 328 25.55 4.56 -10.41
C LEU A 328 24.45 5.52 -9.94
N ASP A 329 23.43 5.05 -9.23
CA ASP A 329 22.39 5.92 -8.67
C ASP A 329 23.01 6.99 -7.76
N ALA A 330 24.00 6.58 -6.95
CA ALA A 330 24.76 7.48 -6.10
C ALA A 330 25.60 8.49 -6.89
N ALA A 331 26.25 8.08 -7.99
CA ALA A 331 27.03 8.95 -8.85
C ALA A 331 26.14 9.94 -9.62
N TYR A 332 24.97 9.51 -10.10
CA TYR A 332 23.98 10.40 -10.72
C TYR A 332 23.44 11.42 -9.72
N ASP A 333 23.15 11.01 -8.48
CA ASP A 333 22.69 11.94 -7.45
C ASP A 333 23.76 13.00 -7.12
N VAL A 334 25.04 12.65 -7.14
CA VAL A 334 26.15 13.62 -6.99
C VAL A 334 26.25 14.55 -8.19
N ALA A 335 26.21 14.05 -9.42
CA ALA A 335 26.16 14.87 -10.64
C ALA A 335 24.91 15.78 -10.70
N LEU A 336 23.81 15.39 -10.06
CA LEU A 336 22.60 16.21 -9.92
C LEU A 336 22.62 17.20 -8.74
N GLY A 337 23.72 17.27 -7.98
CA GLY A 337 23.84 18.17 -6.82
C GLY A 337 22.98 17.76 -5.62
N ARG A 338 22.58 16.48 -5.54
CA ARG A 338 21.72 15.91 -4.49
C ARG A 338 22.50 15.26 -3.34
N ARG A 339 23.83 15.14 -3.52
CA ARG A 339 24.79 14.61 -2.55
C ARG A 339 26.15 15.24 -2.88
N ASP A 340 26.86 15.73 -1.88
CA ASP A 340 28.07 16.54 -2.08
C ASP A 340 29.24 15.77 -2.73
N LYS A 341 29.33 14.47 -2.43
CA LYS A 341 30.41 13.57 -2.85
C LYS A 341 29.95 12.11 -2.92
N LEU A 342 30.56 11.34 -3.81
CA LEU A 342 30.38 9.89 -3.90
C LEU A 342 31.35 9.18 -2.96
N VAL A 343 30.84 8.47 -1.96
CA VAL A 343 31.68 7.63 -1.08
C VAL A 343 31.90 6.27 -1.75
N VAL A 344 33.13 6.00 -2.16
CA VAL A 344 33.58 4.74 -2.76
C VAL A 344 34.18 3.88 -1.65
N THR A 345 33.56 2.72 -1.38
CA THR A 345 33.93 1.84 -0.27
C THR A 345 34.91 0.76 -0.72
N GLY A 346 36.13 0.81 -0.19
CA GLY A 346 37.26 -0.02 -0.57
C GLY A 346 38.26 0.77 -1.43
N SER A 347 39.51 0.80 -0.98
CA SER A 347 40.64 1.49 -1.63
C SER A 347 41.91 0.64 -1.70
N ASP A 348 41.75 -0.62 -1.32
CA ASP A 348 42.76 -1.62 -0.97
C ASP A 348 42.47 -2.98 -1.61
N PHE A 349 41.46 -3.06 -2.50
CA PHE A 349 41.18 -4.27 -3.25
C PHE A 349 42.27 -4.52 -4.32
N PRO A 350 42.65 -5.79 -4.59
CA PRO A 350 43.68 -6.16 -5.57
C PRO A 350 43.20 -5.91 -7.01
N THR A 351 43.17 -4.64 -7.39
CA THR A 351 42.55 -4.08 -8.58
C THR A 351 43.39 -2.90 -9.07
N LYS A 352 43.25 -2.51 -10.34
CA LYS A 352 44.09 -1.47 -10.99
C LYS A 352 44.05 -0.07 -10.35
N ASP A 353 43.05 0.24 -9.53
CA ASP A 353 42.90 1.54 -8.84
C ASP A 353 42.48 1.41 -7.37
N GLY A 354 42.56 0.20 -6.79
CA GLY A 354 42.14 -0.09 -5.42
C GLY A 354 40.63 -0.16 -5.19
N SER A 355 39.80 0.27 -6.14
CA SER A 355 38.34 0.27 -6.02
C SER A 355 37.68 -0.99 -6.57
N ALA A 356 36.51 -1.34 -6.04
CA ALA A 356 35.83 -2.58 -6.37
C ALA A 356 35.57 -2.74 -7.88
N GLN A 357 35.88 -3.92 -8.44
CA GLN A 357 35.69 -4.23 -9.86
C GLN A 357 34.40 -5.04 -10.07
N ARG A 358 33.62 -4.65 -11.09
CA ARG A 358 32.25 -5.12 -11.31
C ARG A 358 31.94 -5.25 -12.82
N ASP A 359 31.27 -6.33 -13.19
CA ASP A 359 30.58 -6.48 -14.47
C ASP A 359 29.21 -5.78 -14.41
N TYR A 360 28.86 -5.07 -15.47
CA TYR A 360 27.64 -4.27 -15.58
C TYR A 360 26.84 -4.69 -16.81
N ILE A 361 25.51 -4.76 -16.66
CA ILE A 361 24.60 -5.18 -17.72
C ILE A 361 23.43 -4.21 -17.86
N HIS A 362 23.06 -3.90 -19.11
CA HIS A 362 21.91 -3.05 -19.40
C HIS A 362 20.61 -3.77 -19.01
N VAL A 363 19.68 -3.06 -18.36
CA VAL A 363 18.41 -3.64 -17.94
C VAL A 363 17.64 -4.25 -19.13
N SER A 364 17.61 -3.59 -20.29
CA SER A 364 17.02 -4.15 -21.52
C SER A 364 17.69 -5.43 -22.00
N ASP A 365 19.02 -5.56 -21.88
CA ASP A 365 19.75 -6.76 -22.31
C ASP A 365 19.49 -7.93 -21.36
N LEU A 366 19.38 -7.65 -20.07
CA LEU A 366 19.03 -8.63 -19.05
C LEU A 366 17.59 -9.14 -19.21
N VAL A 367 16.61 -8.27 -19.44
CA VAL A 367 15.22 -8.72 -19.62
C VAL A 367 15.04 -9.41 -20.97
N ASP A 368 15.85 -9.09 -21.99
CA ASP A 368 15.92 -9.88 -23.21
C ASP A 368 16.40 -11.31 -22.94
N ALA A 369 17.42 -11.51 -22.08
CA ALA A 369 17.85 -12.85 -21.66
C ALA A 369 16.72 -13.64 -20.96
N HIS A 370 15.91 -12.98 -20.13
CA HIS A 370 14.72 -13.60 -19.53
C HIS A 370 13.69 -14.00 -20.59
N VAL A 371 13.41 -13.12 -21.57
CA VAL A 371 12.42 -13.43 -22.63
C VAL A 371 12.92 -14.54 -23.57
N GLN A 372 14.21 -14.58 -23.92
CA GLN A 372 14.77 -15.70 -24.67
C GLN A 372 14.65 -17.02 -23.89
N LEU A 373 14.83 -17.00 -22.57
CA LEU A 373 14.65 -18.16 -21.71
C LEU A 373 13.21 -18.70 -21.65
N MET A 374 12.18 -17.87 -21.88
CA MET A 374 10.80 -18.33 -21.97
C MET A 374 10.59 -19.36 -23.08
N PHE A 375 11.28 -19.17 -24.21
CA PHE A 375 11.21 -20.05 -25.39
C PHE A 375 12.19 -21.22 -25.33
N ALA A 376 13.22 -21.13 -24.47
CA ALA A 376 14.26 -22.15 -24.33
C ALA A 376 13.97 -23.20 -23.23
N LEU A 377 13.04 -22.91 -22.32
CA LEU A 377 12.72 -23.76 -21.17
C LEU A 377 11.69 -24.85 -21.53
N HIS A 378 12.14 -26.11 -21.50
CA HIS A 378 11.35 -27.30 -21.83
C HIS A 378 11.01 -28.12 -20.57
N ASP A 379 10.12 -29.11 -20.71
CA ASP A 379 9.70 -29.99 -19.62
C ASP A 379 10.90 -30.62 -18.87
N ASN A 380 10.88 -30.52 -17.54
CA ASN A 380 11.91 -30.98 -16.61
C ASN A 380 13.29 -30.31 -16.75
N ASP A 381 13.42 -29.20 -17.49
CA ASP A 381 14.68 -28.46 -17.52
C ASP A 381 15.02 -27.83 -16.16
N LEU A 382 16.28 -27.97 -15.76
CA LEU A 382 16.89 -27.21 -14.67
C LEU A 382 18.09 -26.43 -15.20
N LEU A 383 17.87 -25.15 -15.52
CA LEU A 383 18.83 -24.27 -16.17
C LEU A 383 19.47 -23.30 -15.17
N TYR A 384 20.75 -23.04 -15.37
CA TYR A 384 21.50 -22.00 -14.67
C TYR A 384 22.29 -21.20 -15.70
N TYR A 385 22.23 -19.87 -15.61
CA TYR A 385 23.04 -18.98 -16.44
C TYR A 385 23.51 -17.77 -15.63
N ASN A 386 24.80 -17.46 -15.74
CA ASN A 386 25.31 -16.17 -15.31
C ASN A 386 25.02 -15.12 -16.40
N VAL A 387 24.56 -13.92 -16.00
CA VAL A 387 24.12 -12.90 -16.97
C VAL A 387 24.84 -11.57 -16.71
N GLY A 388 25.81 -11.28 -17.57
CA GLY A 388 26.67 -10.11 -17.55
C GLY A 388 27.35 -9.93 -18.92
N ASN A 389 28.15 -8.88 -19.08
CA ASN A 389 28.86 -8.63 -20.33
C ASN A 389 30.18 -9.40 -20.44
N GLY A 390 30.78 -9.75 -19.30
CA GLY A 390 32.14 -10.27 -19.20
C GLY A 390 33.23 -9.20 -19.32
N GLN A 391 32.87 -7.92 -19.15
CA GLN A 391 33.82 -6.79 -19.15
C GLN A 391 33.83 -6.10 -17.78
N PRO A 392 34.90 -6.28 -16.96
CA PRO A 392 34.93 -5.79 -15.59
C PRO A 392 35.47 -4.35 -15.49
N PHE A 393 34.62 -3.43 -15.05
CA PHE A 393 34.97 -2.02 -14.80
C PHE A 393 35.21 -1.78 -13.30
N THR A 394 36.19 -0.94 -12.94
CA THR A 394 36.33 -0.47 -11.55
C THR A 394 35.30 0.62 -11.22
N VAL A 395 35.00 0.82 -9.94
CA VAL A 395 34.08 1.89 -9.52
C VAL A 395 34.58 3.26 -9.98
N LEU A 396 35.89 3.53 -9.94
CA LEU A 396 36.44 4.81 -10.40
C LEU A 396 36.32 4.99 -11.92
N GLU A 397 36.53 3.95 -12.74
CA GLU A 397 36.24 4.03 -14.18
C GLU A 397 34.77 4.38 -14.47
N ILE A 398 33.84 3.78 -13.73
CA ILE A 398 32.41 4.10 -13.84
C ILE A 398 32.14 5.56 -13.49
N VAL A 399 32.82 6.13 -12.50
CA VAL A 399 32.72 7.57 -12.20
C VAL A 399 33.20 8.42 -13.37
N GLU A 400 34.31 8.07 -14.04
CA GLU A 400 34.75 8.80 -15.23
C GLU A 400 33.76 8.70 -16.40
N VAL A 401 33.09 7.54 -16.57
CA VAL A 401 31.99 7.43 -17.55
C VAL A 401 30.83 8.35 -17.17
N VAL A 402 30.42 8.40 -15.89
CA VAL A 402 29.35 9.30 -15.42
C VAL A 402 29.72 10.76 -15.65
N ARG A 403 30.96 11.18 -15.36
CA ARG A 403 31.43 12.55 -15.62
C ARG A 403 31.37 12.90 -17.11
N ARG A 404 31.85 12.02 -17.99
CA ARG A 404 31.79 12.22 -19.46
C ARG A 404 30.36 12.27 -20.00
N VAL A 405 29.47 11.39 -19.52
CA VAL A 405 28.08 11.31 -19.96
C VAL A 405 27.25 12.51 -19.47
N SER A 406 27.39 12.87 -18.20
CA SER A 406 26.61 13.96 -17.58
C SER A 406 27.12 15.36 -17.92
N GLY A 407 28.40 15.48 -18.28
CA GLY A 407 29.09 16.76 -18.43
C GLY A 407 29.34 17.48 -17.10
N ARG A 408 29.26 16.77 -15.96
CA ARG A 408 29.29 17.36 -14.61
C ARG A 408 30.36 16.74 -13.71
N ALA A 409 30.79 17.51 -12.71
CA ALA A 409 31.68 17.03 -11.68
C ALA A 409 31.01 15.95 -10.81
N VAL A 410 31.78 14.92 -10.45
CA VAL A 410 31.42 13.93 -9.43
C VAL A 410 32.58 13.84 -8.45
N PRO A 411 32.60 14.63 -7.36
CA PRO A 411 33.58 14.50 -6.30
C PRO A 411 33.52 13.10 -5.69
N VAL A 412 34.69 12.52 -5.37
CA VAL A 412 34.82 11.18 -4.81
C VAL A 412 35.57 11.24 -3.48
N GLU A 413 35.10 10.46 -2.52
CA GLU A 413 35.80 10.17 -1.28
C GLU A 413 36.00 8.66 -1.15
N MET A 414 37.24 8.24 -0.93
CA MET A 414 37.56 6.83 -0.67
C MET A 414 37.35 6.54 0.83
N SER A 415 36.65 5.44 1.14
CA SER A 415 36.52 4.92 2.51
C SER A 415 36.97 3.47 2.58
N LYS A 416 37.10 2.93 3.81
CA LYS A 416 37.32 1.49 4.02
C LYS A 416 36.25 0.64 3.33
N ALA A 417 36.63 -0.59 2.96
CA ALA A 417 35.72 -1.59 2.41
C ALA A 417 34.58 -1.93 3.40
N ARG A 418 33.43 -2.37 2.86
CA ARG A 418 32.31 -2.87 3.68
C ARG A 418 32.56 -4.34 4.04
N PRO A 419 32.28 -4.78 5.28
CA PRO A 419 32.34 -6.19 5.64
C PRO A 419 31.47 -7.04 4.68
N GLY A 420 32.09 -8.05 4.08
CA GLY A 420 31.42 -8.99 3.16
C GLY A 420 31.28 -8.55 1.70
N ASP A 421 31.74 -7.36 1.30
CA ASP A 421 31.67 -6.87 -0.09
C ASP A 421 32.94 -7.32 -0.87
N PRO A 422 32.83 -8.18 -1.90
CA PRO A 422 33.98 -8.78 -2.58
C PRO A 422 34.71 -7.79 -3.50
N GLY A 423 36.04 -7.89 -3.62
CA GLY A 423 36.82 -6.96 -4.44
C GLY A 423 36.53 -7.02 -5.94
N ILE A 424 36.26 -8.20 -6.49
CA ILE A 424 36.07 -8.44 -7.94
C ILE A 424 34.84 -9.33 -8.14
N LEU A 425 33.96 -8.96 -9.08
CA LEU A 425 32.85 -9.81 -9.57
C LEU A 425 32.59 -9.56 -11.07
N TYR A 426 32.96 -10.53 -11.92
CA TYR A 426 32.57 -10.57 -13.34
C TYR A 426 32.45 -12.00 -13.87
N THR A 427 31.65 -12.19 -14.91
CA THR A 427 31.30 -13.53 -15.43
C THR A 427 31.94 -13.85 -16.77
N ASP A 428 31.99 -15.12 -17.12
CA ASP A 428 31.98 -15.54 -18.53
C ASP A 428 30.52 -15.80 -18.94
N PRO A 429 29.96 -15.00 -19.86
CA PRO A 429 28.62 -15.23 -20.41
C PRO A 429 28.61 -16.20 -21.62
N ALA A 430 29.73 -16.88 -21.94
CA ALA A 430 29.83 -17.80 -23.07
C ALA A 430 28.74 -18.89 -23.07
N LYS A 431 28.35 -19.42 -21.91
CA LYS A 431 27.32 -20.46 -21.81
C LYS A 431 25.98 -20.00 -22.37
N ILE A 432 25.40 -18.91 -21.86
CA ILE A 432 24.12 -18.37 -22.35
C ILE A 432 24.21 -17.89 -23.81
N LYS A 433 25.36 -17.32 -24.21
CA LYS A 433 25.63 -16.91 -25.60
C LYS A 433 25.69 -18.09 -26.58
N TYR A 434 26.08 -19.28 -26.13
CA TYR A 434 26.15 -20.49 -26.96
C TYR A 434 24.84 -21.29 -26.95
N GLU A 435 24.31 -21.59 -25.75
CA GLU A 435 23.18 -22.51 -25.60
C GLU A 435 21.87 -21.89 -26.09
N ILE A 436 21.65 -20.59 -25.81
CA ILE A 436 20.39 -19.88 -26.15
C ILE A 436 20.59 -18.92 -27.34
N GLY A 437 21.84 -18.51 -27.61
CA GLY A 437 22.15 -17.57 -28.69
C GLY A 437 22.03 -16.09 -28.31
N TRP A 438 21.64 -15.79 -27.06
CA TRP A 438 21.49 -14.43 -26.53
C TRP A 438 22.76 -13.59 -26.73
N ARG A 439 22.59 -12.31 -27.07
CA ARG A 439 23.67 -11.33 -27.19
C ARG A 439 23.20 -9.97 -26.67
N PRO A 440 23.96 -9.29 -25.81
CA PRO A 440 23.60 -7.94 -25.35
C PRO A 440 23.60 -6.95 -26.53
N LYS A 441 22.58 -6.10 -26.61
CA LYS A 441 22.43 -5.03 -27.59
C LYS A 441 23.16 -3.75 -27.17
N TYR A 442 23.35 -3.54 -25.87
CA TYR A 442 24.02 -2.38 -25.29
C TYR A 442 25.28 -2.76 -24.49
N PRO A 443 26.26 -3.49 -25.08
CA PRO A 443 27.43 -3.98 -24.35
C PRO A 443 28.39 -2.86 -23.90
N GLY A 444 28.34 -1.68 -24.54
CA GLY A 444 29.19 -0.54 -24.19
C GLY A 444 28.68 0.20 -22.96
N ILE A 445 29.52 0.30 -21.92
CA ILE A 445 29.17 0.91 -20.64
C ILE A 445 28.64 2.36 -20.76
N GLU A 446 29.14 3.14 -21.72
CA GLU A 446 28.68 4.53 -21.91
C GLU A 446 27.19 4.59 -22.29
N ALA A 447 26.68 3.66 -23.11
CA ALA A 447 25.26 3.62 -23.45
C ALA A 447 24.38 3.32 -22.21
N MET A 448 24.85 2.42 -21.34
CA MET A 448 24.16 2.12 -20.07
C MET A 448 24.11 3.31 -19.14
N VAL A 449 25.24 4.01 -19.01
CA VAL A 449 25.35 5.21 -18.16
C VAL A 449 24.54 6.36 -18.76
N ARG A 450 24.47 6.47 -20.09
CA ARG A 450 23.67 7.46 -20.82
C ARG A 450 22.16 7.26 -20.61
N HIS A 451 21.60 6.10 -20.91
CA HIS A 451 20.16 5.87 -20.69
C HIS A 451 19.77 6.04 -19.20
N GLY A 452 20.61 5.58 -18.27
CA GLY A 452 20.38 5.76 -16.84
C GLY A 452 20.46 7.22 -16.38
N TRP A 453 21.44 7.98 -16.90
CA TRP A 453 21.58 9.40 -16.65
C TRP A 453 20.42 10.21 -17.22
N ASP A 454 20.05 9.98 -18.48
CA ASP A 454 19.03 10.75 -19.18
C ASP A 454 17.66 10.57 -18.51
N TRP A 455 17.32 9.34 -18.09
CA TRP A 455 16.17 9.07 -17.21
C TRP A 455 16.26 9.83 -15.87
N ARG A 456 17.37 9.72 -15.14
CA ARG A 456 17.52 10.34 -13.81
C ARG A 456 17.48 11.88 -13.89
N ASN A 457 18.10 12.48 -14.89
CA ASN A 457 18.16 13.93 -15.10
C ASN A 457 16.83 14.52 -15.57
N THR A 458 15.99 13.76 -16.29
CA THR A 458 14.65 14.21 -16.72
C THR A 458 13.57 13.98 -15.66
N HIS A 459 13.59 12.84 -14.97
CA HIS A 459 12.51 12.44 -14.05
C HIS A 459 12.77 12.79 -12.57
N TYR A 460 14.01 13.10 -12.18
CA TYR A 460 14.36 13.34 -10.77
C TYR A 460 15.11 14.66 -10.56
N GLY A 461 14.36 15.77 -10.52
CA GLY A 461 14.91 17.12 -10.56
C GLY A 461 14.58 18.12 -9.45
N ASN A 462 14.21 17.75 -8.20
CA ASN A 462 14.20 18.70 -7.06
C ASN A 462 13.96 18.07 -5.65
N PRO A 463 15.01 17.81 -4.84
CA PRO A 463 14.88 17.61 -3.39
C PRO A 463 15.46 18.79 -2.59
N PRO A 464 14.74 19.37 -1.60
CA PRO A 464 15.35 20.13 -0.51
C PRO A 464 15.80 19.19 0.62
N SER A 465 16.90 19.54 1.30
CA SER A 465 17.47 18.80 2.44
C SER A 465 18.48 19.73 3.17
N PRO A 466 18.78 19.53 4.47
CA PRO A 466 17.80 19.59 5.54
C PRO A 466 18.22 20.62 6.61
N SER A 467 17.30 21.51 7.01
CA SER A 467 17.49 22.39 8.17
C SER A 467 16.47 22.04 9.26
N ILE A 468 16.90 22.14 10.53
CA ILE A 468 16.14 21.64 11.68
C ILE A 468 14.82 22.42 11.84
N ASP A 469 13.71 21.69 11.84
CA ASP A 469 12.35 22.22 11.89
C ASP A 469 11.67 21.85 13.23
N PRO A 470 10.97 22.79 13.91
CA PRO A 470 10.13 22.51 15.09
C PRO A 470 9.09 21.38 14.94
N LEU A 471 8.78 20.92 13.71
CA LEU A 471 7.88 19.79 13.43
C LEU A 471 8.33 18.42 13.97
N ALA A 472 9.47 18.32 14.68
CA ALA A 472 10.02 17.10 15.28
C ALA A 472 9.08 16.33 16.24
N HIS A 473 7.95 16.91 16.66
CA HIS A 473 6.90 16.22 17.45
C HIS A 473 5.56 16.03 16.72
N ASN A 474 5.40 16.50 15.47
CA ASN A 474 4.15 16.35 14.72
C ASN A 474 4.04 15.04 13.92
N PHE A 475 5.17 14.34 13.71
CA PHE A 475 5.20 12.95 13.26
C PHE A 475 5.41 12.00 14.45
N VAL A 476 4.33 11.69 15.17
CA VAL A 476 4.28 10.43 15.91
C VAL A 476 4.12 9.31 14.89
N SER A 477 5.24 8.70 14.50
CA SER A 477 5.21 7.39 13.89
C SER A 477 4.70 6.40 14.93
N PHE A 478 3.57 5.73 14.65
CA PHE A 478 3.18 4.53 15.39
C PHE A 478 4.15 3.39 15.04
N ASP A 479 5.33 3.42 15.66
CA ASP A 479 6.28 2.30 15.65
C ASP A 479 5.73 1.12 16.48
N ALA A 480 6.53 0.06 16.63
CA ALA A 480 6.16 -1.12 17.40
C ALA A 480 6.36 -0.96 18.92
N ASN A 481 6.95 0.15 19.38
CA ASN A 481 7.27 0.40 20.79
C ASN A 481 6.23 1.31 21.46
N ASN A 482 5.51 2.13 20.70
CA ASN A 482 4.48 3.06 21.17
C ASN A 482 3.02 2.56 20.99
N ASP A 483 2.80 1.32 20.55
CA ASP A 483 1.45 0.71 20.49
C ASP A 483 1.32 -0.46 21.46
N SER A 484 1.47 -0.17 22.75
CA SER A 484 1.25 -1.11 23.86
C SER A 484 -0.24 -1.34 24.14
N ALA A 485 -1.02 -1.64 23.11
CA ALA A 485 -2.42 -2.01 23.28
C ALA A 485 -2.51 -3.28 24.15
N PRO A 486 -3.34 -3.30 25.22
CA PRO A 486 -3.43 -4.47 26.08
C PRO A 486 -4.00 -5.65 25.30
N GLN A 487 -3.32 -6.80 25.34
CA GLN A 487 -3.87 -8.04 24.80
C GLN A 487 -5.18 -8.35 25.55
N LEU A 488 -6.28 -8.39 24.80
CA LEU A 488 -7.57 -8.83 25.33
C LEU A 488 -7.51 -10.33 25.61
N MET A 489 -8.20 -10.79 26.65
CA MET A 489 -8.19 -12.22 27.04
C MET A 489 -8.90 -13.08 25.99
N ASN A 490 -8.69 -14.40 26.02
CA ASN A 490 -9.34 -15.35 25.09
C ASN A 490 -10.86 -15.12 24.99
N ASN A 491 -11.36 -14.88 23.77
CA ASN A 491 -12.76 -14.62 23.43
C ASN A 491 -13.38 -13.38 24.15
N PRO A 492 -12.83 -12.16 23.96
CA PRO A 492 -13.29 -10.95 24.65
C PRO A 492 -14.68 -10.48 24.17
N ARG A 493 -15.52 -9.93 25.07
CA ARG A 493 -16.78 -9.29 24.67
C ARG A 493 -16.49 -7.94 24.00
N ILE A 494 -16.67 -7.87 22.68
CA ILE A 494 -16.44 -6.64 21.89
C ILE A 494 -17.75 -5.87 21.77
N VAL A 495 -17.76 -4.60 22.18
CA VAL A 495 -18.93 -3.73 22.00
C VAL A 495 -18.62 -2.62 21.01
N VAL A 496 -19.55 -2.36 20.07
CA VAL A 496 -19.44 -1.34 19.04
C VAL A 496 -20.49 -0.25 19.28
N VAL A 497 -20.05 1.01 19.45
CA VAL A 497 -20.93 2.16 19.69
C VAL A 497 -21.01 3.03 18.44
N GLY A 498 -22.22 3.09 17.88
CA GLY A 498 -22.58 3.86 16.68
C GLY A 498 -22.76 2.99 15.44
N ALA A 499 -23.88 3.13 14.73
CA ALA A 499 -24.23 2.43 13.49
C ALA A 499 -23.92 3.26 12.23
N GLY A 500 -22.90 4.13 12.29
CA GLY A 500 -22.31 4.74 11.09
C GLY A 500 -21.38 3.76 10.34
N PRO A 501 -20.82 4.15 9.17
CA PRO A 501 -19.98 3.27 8.35
C PRO A 501 -18.89 2.50 9.10
N THR A 502 -18.21 3.16 10.06
CA THR A 502 -17.19 2.52 10.92
C THR A 502 -17.75 1.39 11.79
N GLY A 503 -18.87 1.62 12.47
CA GLY A 503 -19.43 0.60 13.36
C GLY A 503 -20.13 -0.52 12.60
N LEU A 504 -20.76 -0.18 11.46
CA LEU A 504 -21.36 -1.16 10.56
C LEU A 504 -20.31 -2.08 9.94
N CYS A 505 -19.19 -1.55 9.44
CA CYS A 505 -18.12 -2.38 8.90
C CYS A 505 -17.38 -3.18 9.97
N ALA A 506 -17.25 -2.66 11.20
CA ALA A 506 -16.75 -3.45 12.33
C ALA A 506 -17.68 -4.62 12.68
N ALA A 507 -18.99 -4.39 12.79
CA ALA A 507 -19.98 -5.44 13.03
C ALA A 507 -20.05 -6.46 11.86
N TYR A 508 -19.88 -5.99 10.62
CA TYR A 508 -19.78 -6.86 9.44
C TYR A 508 -18.53 -7.74 9.53
N ARG A 509 -17.36 -7.16 9.83
CA ARG A 509 -16.10 -7.90 10.05
C ARG A 509 -16.21 -8.94 11.17
N LEU A 510 -16.85 -8.59 12.29
CA LEU A 510 -17.13 -9.53 13.38
C LEU A 510 -18.02 -10.69 12.91
N THR A 511 -19.03 -10.41 12.07
CA THR A 511 -19.92 -11.43 11.48
C THR A 511 -19.18 -12.32 10.47
N GLU A 512 -18.40 -11.72 9.57
CA GLU A 512 -17.56 -12.39 8.55
C GLU A 512 -16.57 -13.36 9.17
N LEU A 513 -15.92 -12.96 10.26
CA LEU A 513 -14.98 -13.79 11.03
C LEU A 513 -15.68 -14.91 11.84
N GLY A 514 -17.01 -15.03 11.78
CA GLY A 514 -17.79 -15.97 12.58
C GLY A 514 -17.76 -15.66 14.09
N TYR A 515 -17.36 -14.44 14.47
CA TYR A 515 -17.22 -14.06 15.87
C TYR A 515 -18.59 -13.80 16.51
N THR A 516 -18.82 -14.33 17.71
CA THR A 516 -20.14 -14.32 18.36
C THR A 516 -20.21 -13.52 19.65
N ASN A 517 -19.08 -13.24 20.32
CA ASN A 517 -19.08 -12.49 21.58
C ASN A 517 -19.04 -10.96 21.35
N TRP A 518 -20.04 -10.41 20.66
CA TRP A 518 -20.12 -8.98 20.38
C TRP A 518 -21.54 -8.40 20.39
N GLU A 519 -21.63 -7.07 20.51
CA GLU A 519 -22.89 -6.31 20.47
C GLU A 519 -22.68 -4.91 19.87
N LEU A 520 -23.57 -4.46 18.98
CA LEU A 520 -23.59 -3.12 18.39
C LEU A 520 -24.76 -2.31 18.95
N VAL A 521 -24.47 -1.12 19.49
CA VAL A 521 -25.44 -0.19 20.08
C VAL A 521 -25.42 1.16 19.35
N GLU A 522 -26.61 1.66 19.00
CA GLU A 522 -26.82 2.97 18.37
C GLU A 522 -27.86 3.77 19.17
N GLY A 523 -27.59 5.05 19.42
CA GLY A 523 -28.45 5.93 20.21
C GLY A 523 -29.65 6.50 19.45
N THR A 524 -29.61 6.54 18.12
CA THR A 524 -30.74 6.93 17.25
C THR A 524 -31.63 5.73 16.90
N LYS A 525 -32.76 5.99 16.24
CA LYS A 525 -33.73 4.95 15.80
C LYS A 525 -33.41 4.34 14.43
N GLU A 526 -32.37 4.82 13.75
CA GLU A 526 -32.03 4.48 12.36
C GLU A 526 -30.49 4.44 12.23
N PRO A 527 -29.92 3.52 11.42
CA PRO A 527 -28.48 3.37 11.24
C PRO A 527 -27.90 4.44 10.28
N ALA A 528 -26.72 4.18 9.71
CA ALA A 528 -25.98 5.00 8.75
C ALA A 528 -25.36 6.31 9.29
N GLY A 529 -25.90 6.90 10.37
CA GLY A 529 -25.31 8.08 11.00
C GLY A 529 -25.17 9.26 10.04
N LEU A 530 -23.96 9.82 9.88
CA LEU A 530 -23.71 10.93 8.93
C LEU A 530 -23.73 10.51 7.44
N ALA A 531 -23.86 9.22 7.12
CA ALA A 531 -24.01 8.72 5.75
C ALA A 531 -25.48 8.46 5.35
N CYS A 532 -26.44 8.78 6.23
CA CYS A 532 -27.86 8.50 5.99
C CYS A 532 -28.50 9.40 4.91
N THR A 533 -29.61 8.93 4.37
CA THR A 533 -30.50 9.67 3.46
C THR A 533 -31.84 9.86 4.18
N ILE A 534 -32.24 11.11 4.37
CA ILE A 534 -33.50 11.46 5.04
C ILE A 534 -34.55 11.81 4.01
N LYS A 535 -35.78 11.32 4.19
CA LYS A 535 -36.94 11.69 3.40
C LYS A 535 -37.74 12.80 4.10
N ASP A 536 -38.14 13.85 3.37
CA ASP A 536 -38.97 14.93 3.91
C ASP A 536 -40.48 14.67 3.77
N ASP A 537 -41.30 15.57 4.33
CA ASP A 537 -42.77 15.47 4.31
C ASP A 537 -43.38 15.71 2.91
N LYS A 538 -42.58 16.23 1.98
CA LYS A 538 -42.93 16.39 0.55
C LYS A 538 -42.45 15.22 -0.30
N ASN A 539 -41.77 14.23 0.30
CA ASN A 539 -41.18 13.04 -0.32
C ASN A 539 -39.90 13.28 -1.15
N PHE A 540 -39.19 14.39 -0.95
CA PHE A 540 -37.82 14.54 -1.45
C PHE A 540 -36.83 13.79 -0.53
N PHE A 541 -35.67 13.43 -1.06
CA PHE A 541 -34.61 12.73 -0.33
C PHE A 541 -33.35 13.60 -0.22
N TRP A 542 -32.73 13.59 0.96
CA TRP A 542 -31.62 14.45 1.34
C TRP A 542 -30.52 13.64 2.05
N ASP A 543 -29.37 13.45 1.41
CA ASP A 543 -28.21 12.83 2.07
C ASP A 543 -27.61 13.80 3.11
N ILE A 544 -27.32 13.32 4.32
CA ILE A 544 -26.63 14.12 5.36
C ILE A 544 -25.14 14.33 5.05
N GLY A 545 -24.58 13.54 4.13
CA GLY A 545 -23.21 13.68 3.64
C GLY A 545 -23.05 13.09 2.25
N VAL A 546 -23.59 13.78 1.22
CA VAL A 546 -23.56 13.35 -0.18
C VAL A 546 -22.17 12.84 -0.56
N HIS A 547 -22.09 11.57 -0.95
CA HIS A 547 -20.82 10.92 -1.25
C HIS A 547 -20.79 10.40 -2.67
N CYS A 548 -19.86 10.95 -3.45
CA CYS A 548 -19.36 10.30 -4.65
C CYS A 548 -18.63 9.04 -4.20
N LEU A 549 -19.11 7.84 -4.53
CA LEU A 549 -18.45 6.62 -4.12
C LEU A 549 -17.33 6.27 -5.10
N PHE A 550 -16.11 6.47 -4.60
CA PHE A 550 -14.83 5.98 -5.08
C PHE A 550 -14.12 5.39 -3.87
N SER A 551 -13.15 4.50 -4.10
CA SER A 551 -12.63 3.60 -3.06
C SER A 551 -11.14 3.37 -3.22
N HIS A 552 -10.47 3.14 -2.09
CA HIS A 552 -9.06 2.77 -2.01
C HIS A 552 -8.89 1.31 -1.50
N PHE A 553 -10.00 0.59 -1.27
CA PHE A 553 -10.03 -0.65 -0.49
C PHE A 553 -10.97 -1.70 -1.11
N GLN A 554 -10.42 -2.82 -1.56
CA GLN A 554 -11.19 -3.93 -2.16
C GLN A 554 -12.30 -4.48 -1.22
N PHE A 555 -12.06 -4.50 0.09
CA PHE A 555 -13.06 -4.89 1.09
C PHE A 555 -14.31 -3.99 1.04
N PHE A 556 -14.11 -2.68 0.86
CA PHE A 556 -15.22 -1.72 0.77
C PHE A 556 -16.01 -1.92 -0.51
N ASP A 557 -15.35 -2.10 -1.67
CA ASP A 557 -16.05 -2.35 -2.93
C ASP A 557 -16.81 -3.68 -2.93
N ALA A 558 -16.22 -4.76 -2.41
CA ALA A 558 -16.89 -6.04 -2.27
C ALA A 558 -18.14 -5.93 -1.39
N LEU A 559 -18.03 -5.29 -0.21
CA LEU A 559 -19.17 -5.02 0.66
C LEU A 559 -20.26 -4.19 -0.04
N LEU A 560 -19.89 -3.20 -0.86
CA LEU A 560 -20.86 -2.41 -1.61
C LEU A 560 -21.56 -3.22 -2.72
N ASP A 561 -20.83 -4.10 -3.39
CA ASP A 561 -21.33 -4.96 -4.47
C ASP A 561 -22.28 -6.06 -3.94
N ASP A 562 -21.97 -6.63 -2.76
CA ASP A 562 -22.84 -7.57 -2.05
C ASP A 562 -24.17 -6.94 -1.62
N MET A 563 -24.14 -5.68 -1.16
CA MET A 563 -25.35 -4.97 -0.72
C MET A 563 -26.21 -4.45 -1.87
N LEU A 564 -25.60 -3.93 -2.95
CA LEU A 564 -26.28 -3.29 -4.06
C LEU A 564 -25.93 -3.97 -5.40
N PRO A 565 -26.86 -4.71 -6.03
CA PRO A 565 -26.61 -5.31 -7.34
C PRO A 565 -26.37 -4.23 -8.40
N PRO A 566 -25.66 -4.53 -9.51
CA PRO A 566 -25.26 -3.55 -10.54
C PRO A 566 -26.37 -2.60 -11.04
N ARG A 567 -27.63 -3.04 -11.05
CA ARG A 567 -28.81 -2.24 -11.45
C ARG A 567 -29.26 -1.18 -10.43
N GLU A 568 -28.80 -1.23 -9.18
CA GLU A 568 -29.08 -0.22 -8.15
C GLU A 568 -28.04 0.92 -8.15
N TRP A 569 -27.07 0.89 -9.07
CA TRP A 569 -26.01 1.89 -9.22
C TRP A 569 -26.21 2.80 -10.44
N LEU A 570 -25.85 4.07 -10.28
CA LEU A 570 -25.67 5.06 -11.34
C LEU A 570 -24.18 5.45 -11.41
N TYR A 571 -23.65 5.64 -12.61
CA TYR A 571 -22.24 5.92 -12.85
C TYR A 571 -22.06 7.31 -13.47
N HIS A 572 -21.24 8.13 -12.83
CA HIS A 572 -21.14 9.56 -13.09
C HIS A 572 -19.74 9.96 -13.54
N GLN A 573 -19.65 10.76 -14.59
CA GLN A 573 -18.45 11.53 -14.88
C GLN A 573 -18.55 12.88 -14.16
N ARG A 574 -17.72 13.10 -13.14
CA ARG A 574 -17.82 14.29 -12.30
C ARG A 574 -17.68 15.58 -13.11
N TYR A 575 -18.62 16.50 -12.91
CA TYR A 575 -18.54 17.88 -13.36
C TYR A 575 -19.00 18.80 -12.23
N SER A 576 -18.07 19.63 -11.72
CA SER A 576 -18.26 20.39 -10.49
C SER A 576 -17.52 21.74 -10.55
N PRO A 577 -18.09 22.79 -11.17
CA PRO A 577 -17.44 24.08 -11.33
C PRO A 577 -17.45 24.94 -10.05
N ALA A 578 -16.71 26.03 -10.05
CA ALA A 578 -16.85 27.14 -9.10
C ALA A 578 -17.63 28.30 -9.72
N ARG A 579 -18.44 28.98 -8.90
CA ARG A 579 -19.12 30.23 -9.25
C ARG A 579 -18.30 31.39 -8.72
N MET A 580 -17.77 32.22 -9.61
CA MET A 580 -16.82 33.29 -9.28
C MET A 580 -16.98 34.47 -10.23
N ARG A 581 -17.02 35.72 -9.75
CA ARG A 581 -17.03 36.96 -10.57
C ARG A 581 -18.15 36.99 -11.61
N ASN A 582 -19.31 36.42 -11.28
CA ASN A 582 -20.41 36.16 -12.21
C ASN A 582 -20.04 35.27 -13.43
N THR A 583 -18.91 34.55 -13.40
CA THR A 583 -18.53 33.51 -14.38
C THR A 583 -18.68 32.10 -13.79
N TRP A 584 -18.34 31.09 -14.61
CA TRP A 584 -18.32 29.67 -14.24
C TRP A 584 -16.93 29.13 -14.51
N VAL A 585 -16.19 28.71 -13.48
CA VAL A 585 -14.80 28.28 -13.56
C VAL A 585 -14.72 26.77 -13.38
N GLY A 586 -14.13 26.04 -14.33
CA GLY A 586 -13.99 24.58 -14.22
C GLY A 586 -13.11 24.17 -13.03
N TYR A 587 -13.39 23.03 -12.41
CA TYR A 587 -12.49 22.43 -11.41
C TYR A 587 -11.44 21.52 -12.09
N PRO A 588 -10.14 21.59 -11.73
CA PRO A 588 -9.56 22.38 -10.64
C PRO A 588 -9.43 23.87 -10.98
N VAL A 589 -9.95 24.73 -10.08
CA VAL A 589 -10.12 26.19 -10.31
C VAL A 589 -8.79 26.85 -10.65
N GLN A 590 -7.73 26.48 -9.94
CA GLN A 590 -6.36 26.95 -10.13
C GLN A 590 -5.79 26.77 -11.55
N ALA A 591 -6.32 25.83 -12.36
CA ALA A 591 -5.90 25.66 -13.75
C ALA A 591 -6.82 26.35 -14.76
N ASN A 592 -8.01 26.77 -14.34
CA ASN A 592 -9.06 27.32 -15.19
C ASN A 592 -9.32 28.82 -14.93
N VAL A 593 -8.41 29.47 -14.19
CA VAL A 593 -8.43 30.90 -13.85
C VAL A 593 -8.56 31.82 -15.06
N TRP A 594 -8.24 31.36 -16.27
CA TRP A 594 -8.43 32.09 -17.54
C TRP A 594 -9.87 32.59 -17.76
N ARG A 595 -10.85 32.02 -17.05
CA ARG A 595 -12.27 32.39 -17.06
C ARG A 595 -12.64 33.53 -16.09
N LEU A 596 -11.67 34.07 -15.34
CA LEU A 596 -11.83 35.23 -14.45
C LEU A 596 -11.62 36.55 -15.22
N PRO A 597 -11.94 37.72 -14.63
CA PRO A 597 -11.66 39.02 -15.24
C PRO A 597 -10.16 39.20 -15.58
N GLU A 598 -9.88 39.77 -16.75
CA GLU A 598 -8.53 39.86 -17.32
C GLU A 598 -7.51 40.55 -16.39
N THR A 599 -7.95 41.53 -15.59
CA THR A 599 -7.11 42.19 -14.59
C THR A 599 -6.67 41.26 -13.45
N GLU A 600 -7.56 40.38 -12.98
CA GLU A 600 -7.22 39.35 -11.98
C GLU A 600 -6.34 38.26 -12.59
N VAL A 601 -6.61 37.85 -13.84
CA VAL A 601 -5.80 36.88 -14.57
C VAL A 601 -4.36 37.38 -14.74
N MET A 602 -4.18 38.63 -15.18
CA MET A 602 -2.85 39.24 -15.33
C MET A 602 -2.13 39.41 -13.98
N GLY A 603 -2.87 39.73 -12.91
CA GLY A 603 -2.34 39.75 -11.54
C GLY A 603 -1.82 38.37 -11.09
N ILE A 604 -2.62 37.32 -11.30
CA ILE A 604 -2.25 35.93 -11.01
C ILE A 604 -1.04 35.49 -11.85
N MET A 605 -0.98 35.85 -13.14
CA MET A 605 0.17 35.53 -14.00
C MET A 605 1.46 36.19 -13.51
N ALA A 606 1.42 37.48 -13.20
CA ALA A 606 2.57 38.22 -12.70
C ALA A 606 3.02 37.68 -11.33
N ASP A 607 2.09 37.31 -10.46
CA ASP A 607 2.42 36.77 -9.14
C ASP A 607 3.04 35.37 -9.20
N LEU A 608 2.45 34.46 -9.97
CA LEU A 608 3.03 33.13 -10.24
C LEU A 608 4.43 33.24 -10.89
N GLY A 609 4.63 34.20 -11.80
CA GLY A 609 5.93 34.46 -12.42
C GLY A 609 6.99 34.92 -11.41
N ARG A 610 6.63 35.81 -10.46
CA ARG A 610 7.52 36.22 -9.37
C ARG A 610 7.81 35.06 -8.40
N LYS A 611 6.78 34.28 -8.06
CA LYS A 611 6.87 33.11 -7.16
C LYS A 611 7.82 32.05 -7.70
N ASP A 612 7.73 31.72 -8.99
CA ASP A 612 8.60 30.72 -9.63
C ASP A 612 10.04 31.22 -9.89
N ALA A 613 10.26 32.55 -9.87
CA ALA A 613 11.58 33.17 -9.95
C ALA A 613 12.24 33.38 -8.57
N ALA A 614 11.49 33.25 -7.48
CA ALA A 614 11.99 33.38 -6.12
C ALA A 614 12.75 32.11 -5.66
N PRO A 615 13.73 32.23 -4.75
CA PRO A 615 14.29 31.07 -4.07
C PRO A 615 13.19 30.35 -3.27
N LYS A 616 13.30 29.02 -3.15
CA LYS A 616 12.31 28.21 -2.40
C LYS A 616 12.17 28.71 -0.96
N PRO A 617 10.95 28.90 -0.43
CA PRO A 617 10.73 29.29 0.95
C PRO A 617 11.07 28.14 1.94
N HIS A 618 11.04 28.47 3.22
CA HIS A 618 11.05 27.48 4.30
C HIS A 618 9.76 26.64 4.31
N PRO A 619 9.75 25.45 4.93
CA PRO A 619 8.54 24.64 5.07
C PRO A 619 7.35 25.43 5.68
N PRO A 620 6.13 25.25 5.16
CA PRO A 620 5.00 26.08 5.54
C PRO A 620 4.43 25.66 6.89
N ARG A 621 4.30 26.60 7.83
CA ARG A 621 3.92 26.30 9.23
C ARG A 621 2.41 26.04 9.40
N ASN A 622 1.62 26.50 8.43
CA ASN A 622 0.16 26.41 8.40
C ASN A 622 -0.34 26.33 6.94
N PHE A 623 -1.65 26.15 6.76
CA PHE A 623 -2.25 25.98 5.44
C PHE A 623 -2.23 27.27 4.61
N GLN A 624 -2.30 28.47 5.22
CA GLN A 624 -2.16 29.73 4.47
C GLN A 624 -0.78 29.83 3.82
N GLU A 625 0.29 29.52 4.56
CA GLU A 625 1.66 29.52 4.05
C GLU A 625 1.86 28.49 2.93
N PHE A 626 1.29 27.28 3.08
CA PHE A 626 1.31 26.24 2.05
C PHE A 626 0.59 26.71 0.77
N LEU A 627 -0.58 27.36 0.90
CA LEU A 627 -1.33 27.87 -0.26
C LEU A 627 -0.53 28.95 -1.00
N VAL A 628 0.09 29.89 -0.28
CA VAL A 628 0.93 30.94 -0.88
C VAL A 628 2.19 30.37 -1.55
N GLU A 629 2.87 29.40 -0.93
CA GLU A 629 4.03 28.71 -1.53
C GLU A 629 3.66 28.03 -2.87
N LYS A 630 2.54 27.31 -2.88
CA LYS A 630 2.13 26.48 -4.01
C LYS A 630 1.52 27.31 -5.13
N PHE A 631 0.57 28.18 -4.80
CA PHE A 631 -0.31 28.88 -5.75
C PHE A 631 -0.02 30.37 -5.90
N GLY A 632 0.85 30.95 -5.07
CA GLY A 632 1.08 32.39 -5.02
C GLY A 632 0.04 33.13 -4.19
N THR A 633 0.37 34.35 -3.78
CA THR A 633 -0.52 35.22 -3.00
C THR A 633 -1.79 35.55 -3.78
N ALA A 634 -1.67 35.96 -5.04
CA ALA A 634 -2.81 36.43 -5.83
C ALA A 634 -3.89 35.34 -6.01
N LEU A 635 -3.52 34.12 -6.39
CA LEU A 635 -4.47 33.01 -6.53
C LEU A 635 -4.96 32.48 -5.16
N THR A 636 -4.14 32.60 -4.12
CA THR A 636 -4.55 32.28 -2.75
C THR A 636 -5.66 33.22 -2.30
N ASP A 637 -5.50 34.53 -2.47
CA ASP A 637 -6.48 35.53 -2.04
C ASP A 637 -7.71 35.56 -2.95
N THR A 638 -7.57 35.30 -4.26
CA THR A 638 -8.70 35.21 -5.20
C THR A 638 -9.60 33.99 -4.96
N PHE A 639 -9.05 32.84 -4.56
CA PHE A 639 -9.82 31.59 -4.41
C PHE A 639 -9.49 30.79 -3.16
N MET A 640 -8.23 30.36 -2.97
CA MET A 640 -7.92 29.29 -2.01
C MET A 640 -8.24 29.66 -0.57
N ALA A 641 -7.80 30.83 -0.12
CA ALA A 641 -8.02 31.33 1.23
C ALA A 641 -9.51 31.61 1.52
N PRO A 642 -10.26 32.41 0.72
CA PRO A 642 -11.68 32.67 1.00
C PRO A 642 -12.54 31.40 0.89
N TYR A 643 -12.27 30.52 -0.09
CA TYR A 643 -13.00 29.26 -0.21
C TYR A 643 -12.77 28.36 1.01
N ASN A 644 -11.52 28.13 1.41
CA ASN A 644 -11.23 27.27 2.56
C ASN A 644 -11.68 27.91 3.88
N ALA A 645 -11.49 29.22 4.08
CA ALA A 645 -12.00 29.93 5.25
C ALA A 645 -13.51 29.73 5.43
N LYS A 646 -14.27 29.70 4.33
CA LYS A 646 -15.70 29.37 4.34
C LYS A 646 -15.95 27.88 4.61
N VAL A 647 -15.42 26.96 3.81
CA VAL A 647 -15.63 25.49 3.96
C VAL A 647 -15.33 25.00 5.38
N TRP A 648 -14.23 25.47 5.96
CA TRP A 648 -13.77 25.03 7.27
C TRP A 648 -14.32 25.86 8.42
N ALA A 649 -15.00 26.97 8.14
CA ALA A 649 -15.34 28.03 9.09
C ALA A 649 -14.17 28.40 10.03
N HIS A 650 -12.93 28.29 9.55
CA HIS A 650 -11.71 28.63 10.26
C HIS A 650 -10.70 29.15 9.24
N PRO A 651 -9.93 30.20 9.56
CA PRO A 651 -8.98 30.78 8.62
C PRO A 651 -7.81 29.80 8.38
N PRO A 652 -7.26 29.69 7.15
CA PRO A 652 -6.18 28.72 6.85
C PRO A 652 -4.90 28.88 7.68
N VAL A 653 -4.66 30.04 8.30
CA VAL A 653 -3.58 30.25 9.27
C VAL A 653 -3.76 29.42 10.57
N GLU A 654 -4.99 29.07 10.95
CA GLU A 654 -5.29 28.16 12.07
C GLU A 654 -5.23 26.67 11.70
N MET A 655 -5.01 26.35 10.42
CA MET A 655 -5.01 24.99 9.88
C MET A 655 -3.60 24.47 9.64
N ASN A 656 -3.41 23.17 9.87
CA ASN A 656 -2.24 22.42 9.41
C ASN A 656 -2.32 22.20 7.89
N HIS A 657 -1.22 21.88 7.22
CA HIS A 657 -1.19 21.56 5.78
C HIS A 657 -1.02 20.06 5.48
N ILE A 658 -0.62 19.22 6.44
CA ILE A 658 -0.24 17.81 6.18
C ILE A 658 -1.37 16.87 5.72
N TRP A 659 -2.62 17.34 5.68
CA TRP A 659 -3.81 16.56 5.27
C TRP A 659 -4.17 16.73 3.79
N VAL A 660 -3.49 17.63 3.07
CA VAL A 660 -3.95 18.13 1.76
C VAL A 660 -3.95 17.07 0.65
N GLY A 661 -3.02 16.11 0.69
CA GLY A 661 -2.94 14.90 -0.16
C GLY A 661 -3.68 14.96 -1.50
N GLU A 662 -4.67 14.08 -1.68
CA GLU A 662 -5.55 14.04 -2.86
C GLU A 662 -6.70 15.07 -2.82
N ARG A 663 -6.73 15.95 -1.82
CA ARG A 663 -7.83 16.91 -1.58
C ARG A 663 -7.57 18.27 -2.24
N VAL A 664 -6.31 18.63 -2.50
CA VAL A 664 -5.91 19.90 -3.11
C VAL A 664 -5.02 19.63 -4.33
N ALA A 665 -5.49 19.98 -5.53
CA ALA A 665 -4.74 19.74 -6.76
C ALA A 665 -3.49 20.65 -6.85
N GLU A 666 -2.30 20.09 -6.71
CA GLU A 666 -1.05 20.76 -7.06
C GLU A 666 -0.89 20.83 -8.59
N ILE A 667 -0.68 22.04 -9.12
CA ILE A 667 -0.61 22.29 -10.57
C ILE A 667 0.53 23.25 -10.85
N GLN A 668 1.38 22.88 -11.81
CA GLN A 668 2.54 23.69 -12.20
C GLN A 668 2.10 24.98 -12.89
N SER A 669 2.71 26.12 -12.53
CA SER A 669 2.39 27.45 -13.08
C SER A 669 2.47 27.48 -14.61
N LYS A 670 3.40 26.72 -15.22
CA LYS A 670 3.51 26.55 -16.68
C LYS A 670 2.21 26.04 -17.33
N SER A 671 1.51 25.11 -16.68
CA SER A 671 0.22 24.61 -17.15
C SER A 671 -0.88 25.67 -16.99
N VAL A 672 -0.84 26.44 -15.90
CA VAL A 672 -1.76 27.57 -15.69
C VAL A 672 -1.57 28.65 -16.76
N PHE A 673 -0.33 29.05 -17.04
CA PHE A 673 0.00 29.98 -18.13
C PHE A 673 -0.44 29.46 -19.50
N SER A 674 -0.20 28.17 -19.79
CA SER A 674 -0.65 27.55 -21.04
C SER A 674 -2.18 27.60 -21.20
N ASN A 675 -2.93 27.29 -20.14
CA ASN A 675 -4.39 27.35 -20.15
C ASN A 675 -4.92 28.78 -20.32
N ILE A 676 -4.24 29.78 -19.75
CA ILE A 676 -4.58 31.21 -19.94
C ILE A 676 -4.33 31.65 -21.38
N ILE A 677 -3.13 31.42 -21.91
CA ILE A 677 -2.74 31.82 -23.27
C ILE A 677 -3.65 31.16 -24.32
N ASN A 678 -3.94 29.86 -24.16
CA ASN A 678 -4.76 29.09 -25.09
C ASN A 678 -6.28 29.13 -24.78
N ARG A 679 -6.71 29.86 -23.73
CA ARG A 679 -8.09 29.91 -23.22
C ARG A 679 -8.75 28.53 -23.14
N ARG A 680 -8.05 27.58 -22.52
CA ARG A 680 -8.37 26.15 -22.51
C ARG A 680 -8.58 25.63 -21.10
N ASP A 681 -9.64 24.84 -20.91
CA ASP A 681 -9.86 24.12 -19.65
C ASP A 681 -8.92 22.92 -19.48
N ALA A 682 -8.49 22.71 -18.25
CA ALA A 682 -7.70 21.56 -17.83
C ALA A 682 -8.51 20.24 -17.86
N PRO A 683 -7.83 19.09 -18.01
CA PRO A 683 -8.44 17.78 -17.79
C PRO A 683 -9.09 17.64 -16.40
N LYS A 684 -10.11 16.79 -16.31
CA LYS A 684 -10.77 16.45 -15.02
C LYS A 684 -9.76 15.79 -14.07
N TRP A 685 -9.49 16.41 -12.92
CA TRP A 685 -8.48 15.96 -11.94
C TRP A 685 -9.09 15.30 -10.69
N GLY A 686 -8.41 14.33 -10.09
CA GLY A 686 -8.69 13.78 -8.76
C GLY A 686 -9.35 12.40 -8.76
N PRO A 687 -9.30 11.65 -7.64
CA PRO A 687 -9.72 10.24 -7.56
C PRO A 687 -11.22 10.02 -7.81
N ASN A 688 -12.04 11.05 -7.62
CA ASN A 688 -13.47 11.06 -7.92
C ASN A 688 -13.83 11.68 -9.29
N ALA A 689 -12.91 11.70 -10.26
CA ALA A 689 -13.20 12.17 -11.63
C ALA A 689 -14.29 11.32 -12.32
N GLN A 690 -14.37 10.04 -11.97
CA GLN A 690 -15.56 9.19 -12.10
C GLN A 690 -15.98 8.71 -10.71
N PHE A 691 -17.26 8.39 -10.52
CA PHE A 691 -17.75 7.77 -9.29
C PHE A 691 -19.07 7.02 -9.53
N ARG A 692 -19.45 6.15 -8.59
CA ARG A 692 -20.79 5.55 -8.53
C ARG A 692 -21.66 6.18 -7.44
N TYR A 693 -22.97 6.14 -7.63
CA TYR A 693 -23.96 6.61 -6.66
C TYR A 693 -25.16 5.64 -6.62
N PRO A 694 -25.69 5.29 -5.43
CA PRO A 694 -26.82 4.38 -5.33
C PRO A 694 -28.13 5.09 -5.69
N MET A 695 -29.01 4.40 -6.41
CA MET A 695 -30.23 5.01 -6.97
C MET A 695 -31.16 5.62 -5.90
N ASN A 696 -31.10 5.14 -4.64
CA ASN A 696 -31.94 5.57 -3.51
C ASN A 696 -31.17 6.40 -2.44
N GLY A 697 -30.03 7.00 -2.78
CA GLY A 697 -29.23 7.81 -1.85
C GLY A 697 -28.27 7.01 -0.95
N THR A 698 -27.25 7.66 -0.40
CA THR A 698 -26.11 6.95 0.23
C THR A 698 -26.49 6.14 1.48
N GLY A 699 -27.57 6.52 2.17
CA GLY A 699 -28.05 5.82 3.36
C GLY A 699 -28.60 4.43 3.08
N HIS A 700 -29.11 4.17 1.87
CA HIS A 700 -29.68 2.87 1.46
C HIS A 700 -28.66 1.73 1.58
N ILE A 701 -27.40 2.00 1.23
CA ILE A 701 -26.26 1.08 1.44
C ILE A 701 -26.18 0.66 2.91
N TRP A 702 -26.07 1.64 3.80
CA TRP A 702 -25.77 1.44 5.21
C TRP A 702 -26.96 0.88 5.99
N VAL A 703 -28.19 1.16 5.53
CA VAL A 703 -29.41 0.49 6.00
C VAL A 703 -29.41 -1.00 5.59
N LYS A 704 -29.00 -1.35 4.35
CA LYS A 704 -28.83 -2.76 3.95
C LYS A 704 -27.75 -3.46 4.79
N VAL A 705 -26.55 -2.88 4.94
CA VAL A 705 -25.49 -3.45 5.81
C VAL A 705 -26.02 -3.70 7.22
N PHE A 706 -26.72 -2.73 7.82
CA PHE A 706 -27.33 -2.92 9.13
C PHE A 706 -28.37 -4.05 9.16
N ASN A 707 -29.16 -4.24 8.10
CA ASN A 707 -30.20 -5.25 8.04
C ASN A 707 -29.65 -6.67 7.97
N GLU A 708 -28.58 -6.91 7.21
CA GLU A 708 -27.93 -8.23 7.09
C GLU A 708 -27.21 -8.68 8.38
N LEU A 709 -26.81 -7.74 9.26
CA LEU A 709 -26.17 -8.10 10.54
C LEU A 709 -27.08 -8.98 11.42
N PRO A 710 -26.55 -9.96 12.18
CA PRO A 710 -27.33 -10.80 13.09
C PRO A 710 -28.22 -10.01 14.06
N ALA A 711 -29.53 -10.27 14.04
CA ALA A 711 -30.51 -9.48 14.79
C ALA A 711 -30.33 -9.51 16.31
N ALA A 712 -29.77 -10.59 16.87
CA ALA A 712 -29.48 -10.71 18.30
C ALA A 712 -28.33 -9.80 18.78
N HIS A 713 -27.53 -9.25 17.85
CA HIS A 713 -26.31 -8.50 18.16
C HIS A 713 -26.42 -6.99 17.88
N LYS A 714 -27.61 -6.47 17.51
CA LYS A 714 -27.78 -5.07 17.10
C LYS A 714 -28.94 -4.38 17.81
N ARG A 715 -28.69 -3.22 18.43
CA ARG A 715 -29.66 -2.48 19.26
C ARG A 715 -29.73 -0.99 18.89
N LEU A 716 -30.86 -0.57 18.34
CA LEU A 716 -31.17 0.85 18.06
C LEU A 716 -31.85 1.50 19.29
N GLY A 717 -31.78 2.83 19.40
CA GLY A 717 -32.28 3.62 20.54
C GLY A 717 -31.46 3.48 21.84
N ALA A 718 -30.38 2.70 21.83
CA ALA A 718 -29.49 2.42 22.94
C ALA A 718 -28.46 3.55 23.16
N ARG A 719 -28.95 4.74 23.54
CA ARG A 719 -28.08 5.91 23.77
C ARG A 719 -27.20 5.70 25.00
N VAL A 720 -25.88 5.57 24.79
CA VAL A 720 -24.86 5.58 25.85
C VAL A 720 -24.89 6.90 26.62
N THR A 721 -24.81 6.83 27.94
CA THR A 721 -24.72 7.99 28.85
C THR A 721 -23.41 8.02 29.63
N ALA A 722 -22.80 6.86 29.92
CA ALA A 722 -21.46 6.76 30.49
C ALA A 722 -20.76 5.45 30.10
N VAL A 723 -19.44 5.43 30.28
CA VAL A 723 -18.55 4.29 30.10
C VAL A 723 -17.84 4.03 31.43
N ARG A 724 -18.05 2.84 32.00
CA ARG A 724 -17.38 2.35 33.21
C ARG A 724 -16.16 1.52 32.82
N THR A 725 -15.07 1.75 33.52
CA THR A 725 -13.76 1.11 33.29
C THR A 725 -13.10 0.63 34.58
N LYS A 726 -13.62 1.02 35.76
CA LYS A 726 -13.19 0.50 37.07
C LYS A 726 -14.12 -0.63 37.52
N GLY A 727 -13.53 -1.76 37.95
CA GLY A 727 -14.28 -2.98 38.25
C GLY A 727 -14.70 -3.69 36.96
N GLN A 728 -15.94 -4.20 36.89
CA GLN A 728 -16.49 -4.76 35.66
C GLN A 728 -16.79 -3.62 34.67
N LYS A 729 -16.03 -3.56 33.57
CA LYS A 729 -16.23 -2.58 32.50
C LYS A 729 -17.62 -2.74 31.86
N ALA A 730 -18.32 -1.63 31.66
CA ALA A 730 -19.65 -1.61 31.04
C ALA A 730 -20.04 -0.24 30.48
N LEU A 731 -20.87 -0.22 29.45
CA LEU A 731 -21.63 0.96 29.05
C LEU A 731 -22.85 1.11 29.98
N GLU A 732 -23.14 2.35 30.39
CA GLU A 732 -24.43 2.73 30.97
C GLU A 732 -25.28 3.37 29.87
N LEU A 733 -26.51 2.91 29.71
CA LEU A 733 -27.44 3.36 28.68
C LEU A 733 -28.56 4.24 29.28
N ALA A 734 -29.18 5.07 28.43
CA ALA A 734 -30.18 6.06 28.83
C ALA A 734 -31.50 5.48 29.38
N ASP A 735 -31.73 4.17 29.25
CA ASP A 735 -32.84 3.41 29.86
C ASP A 735 -32.47 2.79 31.21
N GLY A 736 -31.23 2.99 31.69
CA GLY A 736 -30.69 2.38 32.91
C GLY A 736 -30.08 0.99 32.71
N SER A 737 -30.17 0.40 31.50
CA SER A 737 -29.53 -0.88 31.22
C SER A 737 -28.01 -0.75 31.10
N ARG A 738 -27.29 -1.86 31.35
CA ARG A 738 -25.82 -1.92 31.28
C ARG A 738 -25.36 -2.99 30.30
N VAL A 739 -24.37 -2.65 29.48
CA VAL A 739 -23.77 -3.57 28.49
C VAL A 739 -22.30 -3.79 28.84
N PRO A 740 -21.90 -4.95 29.38
CA PRO A 740 -20.50 -5.23 29.73
C PRO A 740 -19.64 -5.39 28.47
N PHE A 741 -18.34 -5.06 28.58
CA PHE A 741 -17.37 -5.19 27.48
C PHE A 741 -15.98 -5.50 28.01
N ASP A 742 -15.15 -6.20 27.22
CA ASP A 742 -13.72 -6.33 27.47
C ASP A 742 -12.94 -5.31 26.62
N GLY A 743 -13.32 -5.20 25.34
CA GLY A 743 -12.88 -4.18 24.38
C GLY A 743 -14.06 -3.38 23.82
N LEU A 744 -13.87 -2.07 23.65
CA LEU A 744 -14.88 -1.13 23.18
C LEU A 744 -14.41 -0.40 21.92
N LEU A 745 -15.15 -0.55 20.81
CA LEU A 745 -15.01 0.29 19.64
C LEU A 745 -16.02 1.42 19.72
N SER A 746 -15.56 2.65 19.89
CA SER A 746 -16.44 3.82 19.87
C SER A 746 -16.24 4.62 18.58
N THR A 747 -17.33 4.80 17.83
CA THR A 747 -17.35 5.63 16.61
C THR A 747 -18.02 6.98 16.83
N MET A 748 -18.36 7.30 18.09
CA MET A 748 -18.89 8.60 18.48
C MET A 748 -17.77 9.67 18.45
N SER A 749 -18.15 10.94 18.56
CA SER A 749 -17.16 12.03 18.69
C SER A 749 -16.27 11.84 19.92
N ILE A 750 -14.95 12.01 19.78
CA ILE A 750 -13.99 11.80 20.88
C ILE A 750 -14.22 12.77 22.06
N VAL A 751 -14.78 13.96 21.79
CA VAL A 751 -15.07 15.01 22.79
C VAL A 751 -16.10 14.55 23.83
N PRO A 752 -17.33 14.10 23.47
CA PRO A 752 -18.24 13.51 24.45
C PRO A 752 -17.72 12.20 25.04
N LEU A 753 -17.00 11.35 24.28
CA LEU A 753 -16.43 10.10 24.81
C LEU A 753 -15.49 10.36 26.01
N LEU A 754 -14.57 11.31 25.89
CA LEU A 754 -13.66 11.73 26.97
C LEU A 754 -14.39 12.28 28.21
N ARG A 755 -15.60 12.84 28.02
CA ARG A 755 -16.45 13.38 29.09
C ARG A 755 -17.45 12.36 29.66
N MET A 756 -17.67 11.25 28.96
CA MET A 756 -18.55 10.14 29.36
C MET A 756 -17.81 9.06 30.18
N LEU A 757 -16.60 9.34 30.67
CA LEU A 757 -15.80 8.45 31.53
C LEU A 757 -15.82 8.95 32.99
N PRO A 758 -16.92 8.77 33.75
CA PRO A 758 -17.04 9.24 35.14
C PRO A 758 -16.03 8.59 36.09
N ASP A 759 -15.49 7.44 35.71
CA ASP A 759 -14.42 6.75 36.45
C ASP A 759 -13.07 7.45 36.28
N HIS A 760 -12.92 8.31 35.26
CA HIS A 760 -11.69 9.01 34.85
C HIS A 760 -11.95 10.50 34.53
N PRO A 761 -12.43 11.31 35.49
CA PRO A 761 -12.78 12.72 35.27
C PRO A 761 -11.58 13.59 34.85
N GLU A 762 -10.34 13.12 35.00
CA GLU A 762 -9.14 13.75 34.46
C GLU A 762 -9.12 13.78 32.92
N LEU A 763 -9.74 12.82 32.23
CA LEU A 763 -9.69 12.70 30.78
C LEU A 763 -10.58 13.72 30.06
N ALA A 764 -11.62 14.24 30.72
CA ALA A 764 -12.40 15.37 30.22
C ALA A 764 -11.51 16.59 29.88
N LYS A 765 -10.43 16.81 30.66
CA LYS A 765 -9.46 17.89 30.46
C LYS A 765 -8.68 17.80 29.15
N LEU A 766 -8.61 16.60 28.54
CA LEU A 766 -8.04 16.42 27.19
C LEU A 766 -8.98 16.98 26.12
N ALA A 767 -10.29 16.95 26.36
CA ALA A 767 -11.30 17.57 25.48
C ALA A 767 -11.42 19.07 25.73
N ASP A 768 -11.37 19.54 26.98
CA ASP A 768 -11.70 20.92 27.36
C ASP A 768 -10.80 21.98 26.69
N GLY A 769 -11.41 23.09 26.25
CA GLY A 769 -10.75 24.21 25.59
C GLY A 769 -11.74 25.25 25.04
N ASN A 770 -11.35 26.01 24.00
CA ASN A 770 -12.26 26.95 23.34
C ASN A 770 -12.01 27.03 21.81
N ASN A 771 -12.59 26.09 21.08
CA ASN A 771 -12.71 26.12 19.62
C ASN A 771 -13.60 27.28 19.13
N GLY A 772 -14.65 27.65 19.87
CA GLY A 772 -15.69 28.60 19.48
C GLY A 772 -17.02 27.94 19.05
N ALA A 773 -17.19 26.65 19.31
CA ALA A 773 -18.43 25.89 19.12
C ALA A 773 -19.15 25.65 20.45
N SER A 774 -20.35 25.05 20.43
CA SER A 774 -21.16 24.87 21.65
C SER A 774 -20.60 23.82 22.61
N ASP A 775 -19.68 22.96 22.15
CA ASP A 775 -19.07 21.91 22.98
C ASP A 775 -17.97 22.42 23.92
N HIS A 776 -17.50 23.66 23.78
CA HIS A 776 -16.39 24.23 24.56
C HIS A 776 -15.19 23.27 24.67
N SER A 777 -14.76 22.70 23.54
CA SER A 777 -13.61 21.80 23.46
C SER A 777 -12.39 22.47 22.79
N ARG A 778 -11.21 21.88 22.93
CA ARG A 778 -10.00 22.26 22.16
C ARG A 778 -9.97 21.65 20.76
N PHE A 779 -10.87 20.72 20.46
CA PHE A 779 -10.96 20.06 19.18
C PHE A 779 -11.78 20.93 18.22
N LYS A 780 -11.12 21.58 17.26
CA LYS A 780 -11.82 22.44 16.28
C LYS A 780 -12.60 21.58 15.28
N HIS A 781 -13.84 21.96 15.03
CA HIS A 781 -14.73 21.45 13.99
C HIS A 781 -15.58 22.60 13.45
N GLN A 782 -16.22 22.40 12.29
CA GLN A 782 -17.33 23.26 11.86
C GLN A 782 -18.65 22.51 11.94
N THR A 783 -19.65 23.22 12.44
CA THR A 783 -21.06 22.83 12.35
C THR A 783 -21.54 23.05 10.93
N CYS A 784 -22.20 22.06 10.33
CA CYS A 784 -22.79 22.21 9.00
C CYS A 784 -24.31 22.35 9.10
N ASN A 785 -24.85 23.39 8.47
CA ASN A 785 -26.27 23.61 8.29
C ASN A 785 -26.63 23.24 6.84
N LEU A 786 -27.40 22.18 6.69
CA LEU A 786 -27.96 21.72 5.41
C LEU A 786 -29.28 22.43 5.14
N VAL A 787 -29.47 22.90 3.90
CA VAL A 787 -30.76 23.41 3.40
C VAL A 787 -31.10 22.72 2.08
N GLY A 788 -32.11 21.87 2.08
CA GLY A 788 -32.67 21.25 0.88
C GLY A 788 -33.75 22.14 0.26
N VAL A 789 -33.74 22.31 -1.07
CA VAL A 789 -34.72 23.07 -1.84
C VAL A 789 -35.23 22.18 -2.98
N GLY A 790 -36.48 21.73 -2.88
CA GLY A 790 -37.16 20.92 -3.88
C GLY A 790 -38.00 21.80 -4.81
N ILE A 791 -37.84 21.64 -6.12
CA ILE A 791 -38.31 22.61 -7.13
C ILE A 791 -39.13 21.88 -8.21
N MET A 792 -40.25 22.48 -8.64
CA MET A 792 -41.04 21.98 -9.77
C MET A 792 -40.41 22.42 -11.10
N GLY A 793 -40.27 21.48 -12.04
CA GLY A 793 -39.69 21.72 -13.36
C GLY A 793 -39.15 20.43 -13.98
N THR A 794 -39.34 20.27 -15.30
CA THR A 794 -38.91 19.07 -16.05
C THR A 794 -37.43 19.09 -16.43
N ALA A 795 -36.72 20.20 -16.17
CA ALA A 795 -35.29 20.36 -16.40
C ALA A 795 -34.69 21.32 -15.36
N VAL A 796 -33.41 21.14 -15.08
CA VAL A 796 -32.59 22.12 -14.35
C VAL A 796 -32.25 23.32 -15.26
N PRO A 797 -31.86 24.48 -14.71
CA PRO A 797 -31.34 25.59 -15.51
C PRO A 797 -30.16 25.12 -16.38
N PRO A 798 -29.97 25.63 -17.63
CA PRO A 798 -28.90 25.14 -18.52
C PRO A 798 -27.48 25.23 -17.97
N ALA A 799 -27.21 26.12 -17.01
CA ALA A 799 -25.92 26.23 -16.32
C ALA A 799 -25.70 25.18 -15.21
N LEU A 800 -26.73 24.36 -14.91
CA LEU A 800 -26.71 23.26 -13.94
C LEU A 800 -26.91 21.88 -14.61
N ASP A 801 -27.04 21.82 -15.94
CA ASP A 801 -27.12 20.53 -16.64
C ASP A 801 -25.79 19.76 -16.52
N GLY A 802 -25.89 18.46 -16.19
CA GLY A 802 -24.75 17.61 -15.84
C GLY A 802 -23.90 18.06 -14.64
N VAL A 803 -24.23 19.17 -13.97
CA VAL A 803 -23.50 19.66 -12.78
C VAL A 803 -23.86 18.81 -11.57
N HIS A 804 -22.84 18.37 -10.84
CA HIS A 804 -23.03 17.59 -9.62
C HIS A 804 -23.02 18.50 -8.40
N TRP A 805 -22.00 19.36 -8.25
CA TRP A 805 -22.00 20.42 -7.23
C TRP A 805 -21.21 21.65 -7.67
N VAL A 806 -21.48 22.78 -7.04
CA VAL A 806 -20.87 24.08 -7.33
C VAL A 806 -20.18 24.64 -6.09
N TYR A 807 -19.00 25.23 -6.27
CA TYR A 807 -18.20 25.86 -5.21
C TYR A 807 -18.40 27.39 -5.17
N PHE A 808 -18.48 27.99 -3.97
CA PHE A 808 -18.75 29.43 -3.79
C PHE A 808 -17.73 30.09 -2.83
N PRO A 809 -16.67 30.74 -3.33
CA PRO A 809 -15.71 31.46 -2.48
C PRO A 809 -16.22 32.83 -2.02
N GLU A 810 -17.04 33.52 -2.83
CA GLU A 810 -17.36 34.94 -2.68
C GLU A 810 -18.30 35.17 -1.47
N LYS A 811 -18.10 36.28 -0.73
CA LYS A 811 -18.66 36.50 0.62
C LYS A 811 -20.18 36.73 0.65
N GLU A 812 -20.75 37.11 -0.48
CA GLU A 812 -22.18 37.30 -0.74
C GLU A 812 -22.97 35.98 -0.70
N TYR A 813 -22.29 34.83 -0.85
CA TYR A 813 -22.90 33.51 -0.68
C TYR A 813 -22.61 32.99 0.74
N ILE A 814 -23.64 32.86 1.59
CA ILE A 814 -23.49 32.26 2.93
C ILE A 814 -23.10 30.77 2.88
N PHE A 815 -23.37 30.09 1.76
CA PHE A 815 -22.99 28.70 1.53
C PHE A 815 -21.61 28.57 0.85
N TYR A 816 -20.95 27.43 1.07
CA TYR A 816 -19.68 27.09 0.39
C TYR A 816 -19.88 26.10 -0.76
N ARG A 817 -20.90 25.24 -0.68
CA ARG A 817 -21.25 24.25 -1.71
C ARG A 817 -22.77 24.18 -1.92
N VAL A 818 -23.15 24.00 -3.19
CA VAL A 818 -24.53 23.64 -3.59
C VAL A 818 -24.44 22.40 -4.46
N THR A 819 -25.20 21.36 -4.11
CA THR A 819 -25.22 20.06 -4.79
C THR A 819 -26.54 19.90 -5.52
N VAL A 820 -26.53 19.58 -6.83
CA VAL A 820 -27.73 19.32 -7.61
C VAL A 820 -28.12 17.85 -7.42
N LEU A 821 -28.79 17.55 -6.32
CA LEU A 821 -28.96 16.18 -5.83
C LEU A 821 -29.80 15.31 -6.78
N SER A 822 -30.74 15.92 -7.53
CA SER A 822 -31.47 15.26 -8.62
C SER A 822 -30.61 14.83 -9.81
N ASN A 823 -29.40 15.39 -9.98
CA ASN A 823 -28.46 14.98 -11.02
C ASN A 823 -27.61 13.74 -10.58
N PHE A 824 -27.64 13.38 -9.29
CA PHE A 824 -27.05 12.13 -8.79
C PHE A 824 -28.02 10.95 -8.94
N SER A 825 -29.32 11.15 -8.70
CA SER A 825 -30.36 10.19 -9.05
C SER A 825 -31.71 10.87 -9.32
N PRO A 826 -32.46 10.45 -10.34
CA PRO A 826 -33.81 10.96 -10.59
C PRO A 826 -34.79 10.58 -9.47
N LEU A 827 -34.44 9.66 -8.57
CA LEU A 827 -35.28 9.27 -7.42
C LEU A 827 -35.07 10.15 -6.17
N MET A 828 -34.15 11.13 -6.18
CA MET A 828 -33.95 12.05 -5.05
C MET A 828 -35.07 13.09 -4.89
N VAL A 829 -36.11 13.03 -5.75
CA VAL A 829 -37.27 13.92 -5.78
C VAL A 829 -38.57 13.12 -5.75
N ALA A 830 -39.65 13.73 -5.26
CA ALA A 830 -40.94 13.07 -5.10
C ALA A 830 -41.61 12.67 -6.44
N GLN A 831 -41.35 13.44 -7.51
CA GLN A 831 -41.83 13.17 -8.86
C GLN A 831 -40.67 13.24 -9.87
N PRO A 832 -40.00 12.10 -10.15
CA PRO A 832 -38.92 12.02 -11.14
C PRO A 832 -39.31 12.65 -12.48
N TYR A 833 -38.37 13.37 -13.09
CA TYR A 833 -38.53 14.09 -14.38
C TYR A 833 -39.60 15.21 -14.41
N LYS A 834 -40.24 15.51 -13.27
CA LYS A 834 -41.12 16.69 -13.09
C LYS A 834 -40.61 17.66 -12.03
N GLN A 835 -39.60 17.25 -11.27
CA GLN A 835 -39.00 18.00 -10.18
C GLN A 835 -37.48 17.83 -10.22
N TRP A 836 -36.77 18.78 -9.61
CA TRP A 836 -35.34 18.74 -9.36
C TRP A 836 -35.03 19.28 -7.96
N SER A 837 -33.81 19.07 -7.46
CA SER A 837 -33.45 19.44 -6.09
C SER A 837 -32.03 19.99 -5.94
N LEU A 838 -31.91 20.97 -5.05
CA LEU A 838 -30.64 21.55 -4.60
C LEU A 838 -30.46 21.24 -3.11
N LEU A 839 -29.32 20.67 -2.74
CA LEU A 839 -28.88 20.57 -1.34
C LEU A 839 -27.74 21.57 -1.12
N VAL A 840 -27.95 22.51 -0.20
CA VAL A 840 -27.04 23.61 0.10
C VAL A 840 -26.33 23.35 1.42
N GLU A 841 -25.03 23.62 1.46
CA GLU A 841 -24.19 23.47 2.64
C GLU A 841 -23.64 24.82 3.11
N VAL A 842 -24.07 25.22 4.30
CA VAL A 842 -23.59 26.38 5.05
C VAL A 842 -22.75 25.88 6.22
N SER A 843 -21.56 26.44 6.43
CA SER A 843 -20.71 26.16 7.59
C SER A 843 -20.95 27.17 8.70
N GLU A 844 -20.74 26.79 9.96
CA GLU A 844 -20.97 27.62 11.14
C GLU A 844 -19.81 27.48 12.14
N SER A 845 -19.29 28.62 12.62
CA SER A 845 -18.37 28.73 13.77
C SER A 845 -18.34 30.18 14.29
N LYS A 846 -17.48 30.48 15.28
CA LYS A 846 -17.14 31.87 15.68
C LYS A 846 -16.58 32.75 14.54
N HIS A 847 -15.98 32.18 13.50
CA HIS A 847 -15.44 32.91 12.34
C HIS A 847 -16.45 33.07 11.20
N HIS A 848 -17.46 32.19 11.15
CA HIS A 848 -18.51 32.21 10.15
C HIS A 848 -19.88 32.09 10.85
N PRO A 849 -20.37 33.19 11.46
CA PRO A 849 -21.65 33.20 12.14
C PRO A 849 -22.80 33.14 11.13
N VAL A 850 -23.82 32.35 11.44
CA VAL A 850 -25.02 32.15 10.61
C VAL A 850 -26.28 32.59 11.37
N PRO A 851 -27.39 32.92 10.67
CA PRO A 851 -28.67 33.16 11.33
C PRO A 851 -29.07 31.99 12.23
N LYS A 852 -29.50 32.32 13.46
CA LYS A 852 -30.00 31.33 14.44
C LYS A 852 -31.49 31.04 14.26
N ASP A 853 -32.21 31.93 13.58
CA ASP A 853 -33.52 31.63 13.03
C ASP A 853 -33.39 30.84 11.72
N VAL A 854 -34.24 29.83 11.56
CA VAL A 854 -34.20 28.89 10.44
C VAL A 854 -34.84 29.48 9.18
N GLU A 855 -35.86 30.34 9.31
CA GLU A 855 -36.50 30.95 8.14
C GLU A 855 -35.64 32.07 7.54
N GLU A 856 -34.95 32.87 8.37
CA GLU A 856 -33.92 33.82 7.91
C GLU A 856 -32.72 33.10 7.28
N LEU A 857 -32.27 31.95 7.82
CA LEU A 857 -31.24 31.13 7.18
C LEU A 857 -31.69 30.64 5.79
N LYS A 858 -32.91 30.08 5.69
CA LYS A 858 -33.50 29.67 4.40
C LYS A 858 -33.59 30.85 3.43
N ARG A 859 -34.04 32.03 3.89
CA ARG A 859 -34.18 33.23 3.06
C ARG A 859 -32.83 33.66 2.48
N GLN A 860 -31.79 33.79 3.32
CA GLN A 860 -30.44 34.12 2.85
C GLN A 860 -29.88 33.07 1.88
N VAL A 861 -30.17 31.78 2.09
CA VAL A 861 -29.81 30.72 1.14
C VAL A 861 -30.55 30.89 -0.20
N LEU A 862 -31.87 31.08 -0.20
CA LEU A 862 -32.66 31.25 -1.42
C LEU A 862 -32.26 32.50 -2.22
N ASP A 863 -32.00 33.61 -1.53
CA ASP A 863 -31.56 34.86 -2.16
C ASP A 863 -30.13 34.72 -2.71
N GLY A 864 -29.23 34.02 -2.01
CA GLY A 864 -27.91 33.65 -2.53
C GLY A 864 -27.97 32.70 -3.73
N LEU A 865 -28.89 31.73 -3.75
CA LEU A 865 -29.10 30.83 -4.90
C LEU A 865 -29.61 31.59 -6.13
N ARG A 866 -30.50 32.57 -5.95
CA ARG A 866 -30.97 33.49 -7.01
C ARG A 866 -29.84 34.36 -7.54
N LEU A 867 -29.09 35.01 -6.63
CA LEU A 867 -27.92 35.84 -6.98
C LEU A 867 -26.87 35.04 -7.76
N GLY A 868 -26.63 33.79 -7.36
CA GLY A 868 -25.73 32.88 -8.06
C GLY A 868 -26.27 32.44 -9.42
N GLY A 869 -27.57 32.54 -9.69
CA GLY A 869 -28.20 31.96 -10.88
C GLY A 869 -28.40 30.44 -10.79
N MET A 870 -28.40 29.88 -9.58
CA MET A 870 -28.76 28.48 -9.33
C MET A 870 -30.28 28.25 -9.36
N LEU A 871 -31.03 29.27 -8.94
CA LEU A 871 -32.47 29.25 -8.76
C LEU A 871 -33.11 30.37 -9.61
N PRO A 872 -33.92 30.03 -10.64
CA PRO A 872 -34.67 31.03 -11.39
C PRO A 872 -35.60 31.88 -10.50
N GLN A 873 -35.88 33.13 -10.90
CA GLN A 873 -36.72 34.04 -10.11
C GLN A 873 -38.18 33.61 -10.05
N ASP A 874 -38.64 32.94 -11.11
CA ASP A 874 -39.95 32.33 -11.32
C ASP A 874 -40.04 30.87 -10.84
N ALA A 875 -38.97 30.33 -10.23
CA ALA A 875 -38.91 28.93 -9.82
C ALA A 875 -39.94 28.60 -8.73
N VAL A 876 -40.84 27.65 -9.02
CA VAL A 876 -41.84 27.16 -8.08
C VAL A 876 -41.20 26.17 -7.11
N ILE A 877 -40.79 26.68 -5.94
CA ILE A 877 -40.32 25.87 -4.81
C ILE A 877 -41.50 25.07 -4.23
N VAL A 878 -41.32 23.77 -4.07
CA VAL A 878 -42.34 22.82 -3.57
C VAL A 878 -41.91 22.05 -2.30
N SER A 879 -40.62 22.08 -1.95
CA SER A 879 -40.14 21.68 -0.61
C SER A 879 -39.00 22.59 -0.15
N THR A 880 -38.93 22.82 1.16
CA THR A 880 -37.73 23.33 1.84
C THR A 880 -37.46 22.51 3.10
N TRP A 881 -36.28 21.93 3.20
CA TRP A 881 -35.85 21.07 4.31
C TRP A 881 -34.59 21.64 4.96
N THR A 882 -34.40 21.43 6.26
CA THR A 882 -33.25 21.97 7.00
C THR A 882 -32.74 21.03 8.07
N LYS A 883 -31.41 20.89 8.20
CA LYS A 883 -30.76 20.07 9.23
C LYS A 883 -29.45 20.70 9.69
N ARG A 884 -29.36 21.03 10.99
CA ARG A 884 -28.10 21.43 11.63
C ARG A 884 -27.36 20.21 12.18
N LEU A 885 -26.07 20.12 11.88
CA LEU A 885 -25.14 19.08 12.29
C LEU A 885 -24.03 19.73 13.12
N GLU A 886 -24.05 19.59 14.46
CA GLU A 886 -23.04 20.22 15.33
C GLU A 886 -21.62 19.81 14.92
N TYR A 887 -21.41 18.53 14.62
CA TYR A 887 -20.17 17.97 14.10
C TYR A 887 -20.28 17.72 12.59
N GLY A 888 -20.00 18.73 11.76
CA GLY A 888 -20.02 18.63 10.29
C GLY A 888 -18.69 18.12 9.71
N TYR A 889 -17.61 18.89 9.91
CA TYR A 889 -16.25 18.51 9.53
C TYR A 889 -15.27 18.63 10.71
N PRO A 890 -14.43 17.60 11.00
CA PRO A 890 -13.31 17.74 11.91
C PRO A 890 -12.25 18.62 11.25
N VAL A 891 -11.93 19.77 11.84
CA VAL A 891 -10.99 20.72 11.21
C VAL A 891 -9.55 20.21 11.38
N PRO A 892 -8.72 20.20 10.32
CA PRO A 892 -7.31 19.85 10.42
C PRO A 892 -6.51 21.04 10.98
N TYR A 893 -6.72 21.38 12.25
CA TYR A 893 -6.02 22.48 12.93
C TYR A 893 -4.57 22.12 13.27
N VAL A 894 -3.69 23.13 13.45
CA VAL A 894 -2.23 22.95 13.60
C VAL A 894 -1.87 21.88 14.65
N GLU A 895 -2.45 21.98 15.84
CA GLU A 895 -2.17 21.15 17.02
C GLU A 895 -2.91 19.80 17.03
N ARG A 896 -3.73 19.50 16.00
CA ARG A 896 -4.68 18.38 16.02
C ARG A 896 -4.04 17.03 16.32
N ASN A 897 -2.91 16.72 15.68
CA ASN A 897 -2.27 15.41 15.85
C ASN A 897 -1.85 15.16 17.31
N MET A 898 -1.37 16.19 18.01
CA MET A 898 -1.02 16.12 19.43
C MET A 898 -2.25 15.86 20.30
N HIS A 899 -3.35 16.60 20.08
CA HIS A 899 -4.59 16.40 20.85
C HIS A 899 -5.23 15.02 20.61
N VAL A 900 -5.27 14.57 19.36
CA VAL A 900 -5.77 13.23 18.99
C VAL A 900 -4.92 12.13 19.61
N HIS A 901 -3.58 12.23 19.54
CA HIS A 901 -2.68 11.21 20.08
C HIS A 901 -2.79 11.09 21.61
N ALA A 902 -2.83 12.22 22.33
CA ALA A 902 -3.00 12.21 23.79
C ALA A 902 -4.32 11.56 24.22
N ALA A 903 -5.42 11.85 23.50
CA ALA A 903 -6.73 11.27 23.77
C ALA A 903 -6.83 9.77 23.39
N ASP A 904 -6.35 9.39 22.21
CA ASP A 904 -6.37 8.00 21.72
C ASP A 904 -5.52 7.08 22.60
N ASN A 905 -4.31 7.50 23.02
CA ASN A 905 -3.49 6.73 23.95
C ASN A 905 -4.21 6.49 25.30
N ALA A 906 -4.82 7.54 25.86
CA ALA A 906 -5.54 7.44 27.13
C ALA A 906 -6.75 6.51 27.04
N LEU A 907 -7.46 6.52 25.91
CA LEU A 907 -8.60 5.62 25.65
C LEU A 907 -8.14 4.16 25.41
N ARG A 908 -7.07 3.94 24.63
CA ARG A 908 -6.52 2.58 24.39
C ARG A 908 -6.09 1.91 25.70
N ASN A 909 -5.49 2.66 26.63
CA ASN A 909 -5.10 2.14 27.94
C ASN A 909 -6.28 1.64 28.79
N LEU A 910 -7.52 2.04 28.47
CA LEU A 910 -8.75 1.52 29.10
C LEU A 910 -9.39 0.37 28.31
N GLY A 911 -8.82 0.00 27.16
CA GLY A 911 -9.42 -0.93 26.19
C GLY A 911 -10.49 -0.28 25.30
N ILE A 912 -10.34 1.01 24.98
CA ILE A 912 -11.28 1.78 24.16
C ILE A 912 -10.58 2.28 22.88
N TRP A 913 -11.06 1.84 21.72
CA TRP A 913 -10.60 2.28 20.40
C TRP A 913 -11.55 3.37 19.88
N SER A 914 -11.07 4.60 19.69
CA SER A 914 -11.88 5.72 19.17
C SER A 914 -11.65 5.93 17.66
N ARG A 915 -12.64 5.63 16.82
CA ARG A 915 -12.44 5.43 15.37
C ARG A 915 -13.49 6.13 14.50
N GLY A 916 -13.21 6.22 13.20
CA GLY A 916 -14.05 6.94 12.22
C GLY A 916 -13.92 8.47 12.30
N ARG A 917 -14.69 9.17 11.46
CA ARG A 917 -14.59 10.62 11.19
C ARG A 917 -14.38 11.51 12.42
N PHE A 918 -15.15 11.33 13.49
CA PHE A 918 -15.04 12.12 14.72
C PHE A 918 -14.49 11.34 15.94
N GLY A 919 -14.36 10.01 15.87
CA GLY A 919 -13.62 9.25 16.88
C GLY A 919 -12.11 9.40 16.72
N SER A 920 -11.61 9.46 15.48
CA SER A 920 -10.18 9.74 15.20
C SER A 920 -9.88 11.19 14.81
N TRP A 921 -10.90 12.02 14.56
CA TRP A 921 -10.80 13.45 14.17
C TRP A 921 -9.94 13.77 12.93
N LYS A 922 -9.56 12.77 12.13
CA LYS A 922 -8.78 12.96 10.89
C LYS A 922 -9.72 13.09 9.70
N TYR A 923 -9.65 14.21 9.00
CA TYR A 923 -10.50 14.49 7.84
C TYR A 923 -10.02 13.75 6.58
N GLU A 924 -8.70 13.67 6.41
CA GLU A 924 -8.02 12.99 5.31
C GLU A 924 -8.52 11.56 5.14
N VAL A 925 -8.70 10.83 6.26
CA VAL A 925 -9.28 9.49 6.35
C VAL A 925 -10.74 9.50 6.85
N GLY A 926 -11.48 10.57 6.55
CA GLY A 926 -12.83 10.86 7.05
C GLY A 926 -13.97 10.69 6.03
N ASN A 927 -13.71 10.00 4.91
CA ASN A 927 -14.71 9.57 3.91
C ASN A 927 -15.46 8.30 4.38
N GLN A 928 -16.45 7.81 3.63
CA GLN A 928 -17.20 6.59 4.01
C GLN A 928 -16.35 5.31 3.93
N ASP A 929 -15.51 5.18 2.89
CA ASP A 929 -14.60 4.07 2.66
C ASP A 929 -13.52 3.95 3.74
N HIS A 930 -12.84 5.06 4.04
CA HIS A 930 -11.88 5.14 5.13
C HIS A 930 -12.53 4.93 6.49
N SER A 931 -13.74 5.48 6.69
CA SER A 931 -14.50 5.26 7.92
C SER A 931 -14.84 3.78 8.10
N CYS A 932 -15.21 3.06 7.03
CA CYS A 932 -15.47 1.63 7.04
C CYS A 932 -14.22 0.84 7.48
N MET A 933 -13.07 1.08 6.82
CA MET A 933 -11.81 0.40 7.16
C MET A 933 -11.35 0.67 8.59
N LEU A 934 -11.47 1.91 9.10
CA LEU A 934 -11.16 2.25 10.50
C LEU A 934 -11.99 1.44 11.54
N GLY A 935 -13.07 0.78 11.12
CA GLY A 935 -13.81 -0.21 11.91
C GLY A 935 -13.25 -1.63 11.78
N VAL A 936 -12.99 -2.08 10.56
CA VAL A 936 -12.35 -3.37 10.24
C VAL A 936 -10.99 -3.49 10.92
N ASP A 937 -10.14 -2.48 10.74
CA ASP A 937 -8.78 -2.40 11.29
C ASP A 937 -8.80 -2.43 12.83
N ALA A 938 -9.87 -1.93 13.46
CA ALA A 938 -10.04 -1.93 14.91
C ALA A 938 -10.46 -3.32 15.43
N VAL A 939 -11.35 -4.02 14.72
CA VAL A 939 -11.72 -5.42 15.03
C VAL A 939 -10.51 -6.34 14.89
N ASP A 940 -9.79 -6.25 13.79
CA ASP A 940 -8.56 -7.03 13.56
C ASP A 940 -7.46 -6.64 14.58
N SER A 941 -7.42 -5.39 15.02
CA SER A 941 -6.54 -4.97 16.13
C SER A 941 -6.94 -5.56 17.48
N MET A 942 -8.22 -5.74 17.77
CA MET A 942 -8.72 -6.31 19.04
C MET A 942 -8.54 -7.83 19.09
N LEU A 943 -8.82 -8.53 18.00
CA LEU A 943 -8.81 -9.99 17.94
C LEU A 943 -7.43 -10.59 17.65
N PHE A 944 -6.61 -9.91 16.83
CA PHE A 944 -5.35 -10.46 16.33
C PHE A 944 -4.10 -9.68 16.76
N GLY A 945 -4.24 -8.76 17.72
CA GLY A 945 -3.10 -8.09 18.37
C GLY A 945 -2.44 -6.98 17.54
N GLY A 946 -3.16 -6.37 16.60
CA GLY A 946 -2.67 -5.23 15.81
C GLY A 946 -1.84 -5.65 14.60
N ASN A 947 -2.53 -6.01 13.51
CA ASN A 947 -1.87 -6.41 12.27
C ASN A 947 -1.09 -5.23 11.64
N LYS A 948 0.16 -5.46 11.21
CA LYS A 948 0.98 -4.45 10.53
C LYS A 948 0.42 -4.07 9.15
N ALA A 949 -0.41 -4.93 8.55
CA ALA A 949 -0.97 -4.74 7.21
C ALA A 949 -2.10 -3.69 7.14
N THR A 950 -2.77 -3.38 8.25
CA THR A 950 -4.02 -2.57 8.30
C THR A 950 -3.81 -1.19 8.93
N ARG A 951 -2.62 -0.60 8.79
CA ARG A 951 -2.38 0.82 9.12
C ARG A 951 -2.20 1.64 7.84
N PRO A 952 -3.27 2.22 7.26
CA PRO A 952 -3.09 3.27 6.27
C PRO A 952 -2.34 4.44 6.91
N GLY A 953 -1.20 4.80 6.29
CA GLY A 953 -0.70 6.17 6.42
C GLY A 953 -1.68 7.15 5.78
N PRO A 954 -1.69 8.43 6.20
CA PRO A 954 -2.42 9.48 5.51
C PRO A 954 -1.79 9.82 4.15
#